data_AF-A0A061G9B1-F1
#
_entry.id   AF-A0A061G9B1-F1
#
_cell.length_a   1.000
_cell.length_b   1.000
_cell.length_c   1.000
_cell.angle_alpha   90.00
_cell.angle_beta   90.00
_cell.angle_gamma   90.00
#
_symmetry.space_group_name_H-M   'P 1'
#
loop_
_entity.id
_entity.type
_entity.pdbx_description
1 polymer ?
#
loop_
_entity_poly.entity_id
_entity_poly.type
_entity_poly.pdbx_seq_one_letter_code
_entity_poly.pdbx_strand_id
1 'polypeptide(L)'
;MGRFFVFFLECVAFLLLLYPVFSLARPHPQRDPVYLNFVLNATDLPSEDYYDYIIVGGGTAGCPLAATLSQSYRVLVLERGGVPYGNQQLMTQEGFLTTLTQVDTYDSPAQAFTSEDGVPNARGRILGGSSAINAGFYSRADQEFYKHSGVNWDLSLVNQSYQWVERRVVFRPELKNWQSAVRDGLIEAGVDPYNGFSLDHLVGTKIGGSTFDSSGKRHSAADLLNYARPGSIKVAIYASVERVLLASLSSSNAIARQRQSAIGVVFRDQMGRYHHAMVKEQGEVLLCAGALGSPQLLLLSGIGPRSYLSSWGIPVAYHHPYVGQFLYDNPRNGISIVPPVPLEHSLIQVVGITEAGAYVEAASNVIPFTSPARSVFIRTPSSPLFLTVATIMEKIVGPLSSGSLRLASTDVRLNPIVRFNYFTNPIDVERCVNGTRRIGDLLRSRSMDYFKFREWFGTRNFRFVGPELPVDQLNNEQMADFCRRTVSTIWHYHGGCVVGKVVDNNYHVIGIDALRVVDGSTFSVSPGTNPQATLMMLGSDEQPLSKPAMVEYIEADLDFKIAKEQKLSSQPSSSRQPVTRPEPTSFVYVARPQSKFNPETHAKPQVQGDHYQRIAKRLKQLKRSKKKALQAQKPSAEGCRVLLSL
;
A
#
# COMPACT_ATOMS: atom_id res chain seq x y z
N MET A 1 -6.50 50.09 48.23
CA MET A 1 -5.79 48.79 48.22
C MET A 1 -6.70 47.56 48.26
N GLY A 2 -7.91 47.61 48.84
CA GLY A 2 -8.78 46.42 48.98
C GLY A 2 -9.30 45.78 47.67
N ARG A 3 -9.64 46.58 46.64
CA ARG A 3 -10.22 46.05 45.38
C ARG A 3 -9.22 45.31 44.48
N PHE A 4 -7.93 45.66 44.56
CA PHE A 4 -6.89 45.01 43.76
C PHE A 4 -6.51 43.64 44.34
N PHE A 5 -6.61 43.50 45.67
CA PHE A 5 -6.30 42.25 46.37
C PHE A 5 -7.38 41.19 46.16
N VAL A 6 -8.65 41.59 46.09
CA VAL A 6 -9.78 40.70 45.79
C VAL A 6 -9.72 40.19 44.35
N PHE A 7 -9.41 41.06 43.38
CA PHE A 7 -9.28 40.66 41.97
C PHE A 7 -8.09 39.71 41.72
N PHE A 8 -7.00 39.90 42.47
CA PHE A 8 -5.83 39.03 42.42
C PHE A 8 -6.13 37.65 43.02
N LEU A 9 -6.86 37.58 44.14
CA LEU A 9 -7.30 36.29 44.72
C LEU A 9 -8.28 35.54 43.82
N GLU A 10 -9.21 36.24 43.15
CA GLU A 10 -10.14 35.61 42.21
C GLU A 10 -9.44 35.07 40.96
N CYS A 11 -8.43 35.78 40.43
CA CYS A 11 -7.63 35.29 39.30
C CYS A 11 -6.76 34.09 39.67
N VAL A 12 -6.18 34.08 40.90
CA VAL A 12 -5.40 32.94 41.40
C VAL A 12 -6.28 31.73 41.69
N ALA A 13 -7.49 31.93 42.23
CA ALA A 13 -8.47 30.86 42.41
C ALA A 13 -8.97 30.28 41.07
N PHE A 14 -9.16 31.13 40.04
CA PHE A 14 -9.53 30.70 38.69
C PHE A 14 -8.41 29.95 37.98
N LEU A 15 -7.14 30.35 38.19
CA LEU A 15 -5.96 29.66 37.67
C LEU A 15 -5.68 28.32 38.39
N LEU A 16 -6.00 28.22 39.69
CA LEU A 16 -5.89 26.97 40.47
C LEU A 16 -7.03 25.98 40.17
N LEU A 17 -8.18 26.47 39.68
CA LEU A 17 -9.28 25.62 39.18
C LEU A 17 -9.07 25.11 37.74
N LEU A 18 -8.09 25.67 37.01
CA LEU A 18 -7.81 25.33 35.60
C LEU A 18 -6.63 24.36 35.38
N TYR A 19 -6.08 23.75 36.43
CA TYR A 19 -5.09 22.68 36.34
C TYR A 19 -5.34 21.58 37.40
N PRO A 20 -5.71 20.33 37.05
CA PRO A 20 -6.34 19.85 35.83
C PRO A 20 -7.61 19.00 36.12
N VAL A 21 -8.74 19.32 35.48
CA VAL A 21 -9.66 18.29 34.95
C VAL A 21 -9.19 17.95 33.54
N PHE A 22 -7.89 17.66 33.40
CA PHE A 22 -7.51 16.65 32.43
C PHE A 22 -8.02 15.36 33.03
N SER A 23 -9.14 14.89 32.51
CA SER A 23 -9.44 13.47 32.61
C SER A 23 -8.19 12.76 32.12
N LEU A 24 -7.39 12.24 33.05
CA LEU A 24 -6.56 11.08 32.81
C LEU A 24 -7.57 9.98 32.47
N ALA A 25 -8.09 10.01 31.25
CA ALA A 25 -8.34 8.79 30.54
C ALA A 25 -7.00 8.07 30.59
N ARG A 26 -6.83 7.23 31.62
CA ARG A 26 -5.74 6.27 31.67
C ARG A 26 -5.75 5.67 30.26
N PRO A 27 -4.66 5.77 29.47
CA PRO A 27 -4.61 5.03 28.23
C PRO A 27 -4.99 3.61 28.62
N HIS A 28 -6.12 3.14 28.08
CA HIS A 28 -6.56 1.78 28.33
C HIS A 28 -5.34 0.93 27.97
N PRO A 29 -4.77 0.13 28.90
CA PRO A 29 -3.51 -0.54 28.66
C PRO A 29 -3.66 -1.28 27.34
N GLN A 30 -2.97 -0.78 26.32
CA GLN A 30 -3.13 -1.29 24.97
C GLN A 30 -2.55 -2.68 25.06
N ARG A 31 -3.41 -3.70 24.98
CA ARG A 31 -2.94 -5.07 25.01
C ARG A 31 -2.02 -5.23 23.81
N ASP A 32 -0.85 -5.74 24.08
CA ASP A 32 0.14 -6.06 23.05
C ASP A 32 -0.53 -6.89 21.94
N PRO A 33 -0.21 -6.61 20.67
CA PRO A 33 -0.71 -7.42 19.57
C PRO A 33 -0.41 -8.89 19.79
N VAL A 34 -1.39 -9.75 19.53
CA VAL A 34 -1.30 -11.20 19.75
C VAL A 34 -0.12 -11.79 18.97
N TYR A 35 0.20 -11.22 17.81
CA TYR A 35 1.29 -11.72 16.98
C TYR A 35 2.67 -11.64 17.66
N LEU A 36 2.86 -10.78 18.67
CA LEU A 36 4.14 -10.68 19.38
C LEU A 36 4.50 -11.97 20.13
N ASN A 37 3.52 -12.83 20.45
CA ASN A 37 3.76 -14.10 21.14
C ASN A 37 4.59 -15.11 20.34
N PHE A 38 4.71 -14.93 19.03
CA PHE A 38 5.52 -15.79 18.15
C PHE A 38 6.58 -14.99 17.37
N VAL A 39 6.81 -13.74 17.76
CA VAL A 39 7.95 -12.94 17.31
C VAL A 39 9.14 -13.24 18.22
N LEU A 40 10.26 -13.60 17.62
CA LEU A 40 11.48 -14.00 18.30
C LEU A 40 12.65 -13.18 17.75
N ASN A 41 13.68 -12.95 18.58
CA ASN A 41 14.94 -12.45 18.05
C ASN A 41 15.59 -13.57 17.21
N ALA A 42 16.22 -13.23 16.08
CA ALA A 42 17.00 -14.18 15.30
C ALA A 42 18.05 -14.93 16.15
N THR A 43 18.55 -14.29 17.22
CA THR A 43 19.51 -14.90 18.15
C THR A 43 18.97 -16.10 18.91
N ASP A 44 17.65 -16.20 19.06
CA ASP A 44 16.98 -17.24 19.84
C ASP A 44 16.65 -18.46 18.98
N LEU A 45 16.87 -18.38 17.67
CA LEU A 45 16.70 -19.51 16.77
C LEU A 45 17.89 -20.47 16.82
N PRO A 46 17.67 -21.77 16.60
CA PRO A 46 18.76 -22.74 16.48
C PRO A 46 19.61 -22.43 15.23
N SER A 47 20.80 -23.05 15.17
CA SER A 47 21.69 -22.94 14.00
C SER A 47 21.09 -23.54 12.72
N GLU A 48 20.18 -24.51 12.86
CA GLU A 48 19.45 -25.13 11.76
C GLU A 48 18.03 -25.54 12.21
N ASP A 49 17.00 -25.31 11.39
CA ASP A 49 15.61 -25.79 11.60
C ASP A 49 14.85 -25.92 10.28
N TYR A 50 13.76 -26.70 10.26
CA TYR A 50 13.03 -27.12 9.05
C TYR A 50 11.57 -26.63 9.03
N TYR A 51 11.15 -26.11 7.89
CA TYR A 51 9.84 -25.48 7.69
C TYR A 51 9.20 -25.92 6.39
N ASP A 52 7.88 -25.88 6.32
CA ASP A 52 7.16 -26.12 5.06
C ASP A 52 7.29 -24.89 4.14
N TYR A 53 7.28 -23.68 4.70
CA TYR A 53 7.55 -22.45 3.95
C TYR A 53 8.48 -21.51 4.71
N ILE A 54 9.41 -20.90 3.98
CA ILE A 54 10.28 -19.85 4.50
C ILE A 54 9.98 -18.57 3.72
N ILE A 55 9.49 -17.54 4.41
CA ILE A 55 9.21 -16.23 3.85
C ILE A 55 10.36 -15.28 4.20
N VAL A 56 11.03 -14.75 3.18
CA VAL A 56 12.12 -13.79 3.34
C VAL A 56 11.56 -12.38 3.17
N GLY A 57 11.43 -11.67 4.30
CA GLY A 57 10.85 -10.33 4.38
C GLY A 57 9.45 -10.34 5.01
N GLY A 58 9.34 -9.83 6.23
CA GLY A 58 8.08 -9.63 6.94
C GLY A 58 7.39 -8.33 6.50
N GLY A 59 7.26 -8.13 5.19
CA GLY A 59 6.83 -6.87 4.58
C GLY A 59 5.34 -6.81 4.26
N THR A 60 4.98 -5.86 3.38
CA THR A 60 3.59 -5.59 2.99
C THR A 60 2.88 -6.81 2.38
N ALA A 61 3.57 -7.62 1.58
CA ALA A 61 3.06 -8.89 1.06
C ALA A 61 3.41 -10.08 1.97
N GLY A 62 4.59 -10.06 2.59
CA GLY A 62 5.08 -11.20 3.39
C GLY A 62 4.26 -11.49 4.65
N CYS A 63 3.78 -10.47 5.36
CA CYS A 63 2.95 -10.68 6.56
C CYS A 63 1.61 -11.37 6.27
N PRO A 64 0.76 -10.90 5.35
CA PRO A 64 -0.48 -11.60 5.01
C PRO A 64 -0.23 -12.99 4.41
N LEU A 65 0.85 -13.18 3.64
CA LEU A 65 1.24 -14.48 3.10
C LEU A 65 1.57 -15.49 4.20
N ALA A 66 2.33 -15.04 5.21
CA ALA A 66 2.64 -15.86 6.37
C ALA A 66 1.39 -16.24 7.17
N ALA A 67 0.49 -15.28 7.39
CA ALA A 67 -0.77 -15.53 8.09
C ALA A 67 -1.63 -16.58 7.38
N THR A 68 -1.71 -16.50 6.05
CA THR A 68 -2.44 -17.43 5.19
C THR A 68 -1.81 -18.83 5.22
N LEU A 69 -0.51 -18.95 4.96
CA LEU A 69 0.19 -20.24 4.94
C LEU A 69 0.20 -20.93 6.32
N SER A 70 0.27 -20.16 7.40
CA SER A 70 0.33 -20.72 8.76
C SER A 70 -0.91 -21.51 9.18
N GLN A 71 -2.04 -21.36 8.47
CA GLN A 71 -3.26 -22.11 8.78
C GLN A 71 -3.03 -23.62 8.63
N SER A 72 -2.27 -24.00 7.62
CA SER A 72 -2.08 -25.40 7.19
C SER A 72 -0.62 -25.88 7.28
N TYR A 73 0.34 -24.96 7.37
CA TYR A 73 1.77 -25.28 7.23
C TYR A 73 2.63 -24.66 8.32
N ARG A 74 3.82 -25.23 8.58
CA ARG A 74 4.81 -24.64 9.48
C ARG A 74 5.62 -23.57 8.73
N VAL A 75 5.47 -22.31 9.12
CA VAL A 75 6.03 -21.14 8.43
C VAL A 75 7.10 -20.46 9.28
N LEU A 76 8.20 -20.08 8.64
CA LEU A 76 9.16 -19.12 9.19
C LEU A 76 9.12 -17.82 8.39
N VAL A 77 9.02 -16.68 9.08
CA VAL A 77 9.24 -15.36 8.49
C VAL A 77 10.58 -14.83 8.98
N LEU A 78 11.43 -14.37 8.08
CA LEU A 78 12.71 -13.74 8.38
C LEU A 78 12.64 -12.25 8.03
N GLU A 79 12.67 -11.38 9.03
CA GLU A 79 12.66 -9.92 8.87
C GLU A 79 13.98 -9.32 9.39
N ARG A 80 14.60 -8.48 8.57
CA ARG A 80 15.89 -7.86 8.91
C ARG A 80 15.78 -6.71 9.91
N GLY A 81 14.61 -6.07 10.00
CA GLY A 81 14.30 -5.02 10.97
C GLY A 81 13.72 -5.53 12.28
N GLY A 82 13.43 -4.60 13.19
CA GLY A 82 12.73 -4.86 14.46
C GLY A 82 11.20 -4.87 14.33
N VAL A 83 10.49 -4.63 15.44
CA VAL A 83 9.03 -4.51 15.48
C VAL A 83 8.58 -3.03 15.53
N PRO A 84 7.44 -2.67 14.90
CA PRO A 84 6.93 -1.30 14.95
C PRO A 84 6.31 -0.96 16.32
N TYR A 85 5.73 -1.97 16.99
CA TYR A 85 5.06 -1.80 18.28
C TYR A 85 6.04 -1.36 19.37
N GLY A 86 5.60 -0.40 20.19
CA GLY A 86 6.45 0.25 21.21
C GLY A 86 7.16 1.52 20.73
N ASN A 87 7.21 1.80 19.42
CA ASN A 87 7.72 3.05 18.88
C ASN A 87 6.57 3.97 18.44
N GLN A 88 6.30 5.02 19.23
CA GLN A 88 5.21 5.95 18.96
C GLN A 88 5.31 6.63 17.58
N GLN A 89 6.51 6.89 17.07
CA GLN A 89 6.69 7.54 15.76
C GLN A 89 6.27 6.64 14.60
N LEU A 90 6.45 5.32 14.73
CA LEU A 90 5.98 4.37 13.73
C LEU A 90 4.47 4.14 13.84
N MET A 91 3.93 4.23 15.05
CA MET A 91 2.56 3.86 15.36
C MET A 91 1.55 4.99 15.17
N THR A 92 1.95 6.22 14.84
CA THR A 92 1.00 7.34 14.61
C THR A 92 1.26 8.08 13.29
N GLN A 93 0.23 8.75 12.78
CA GLN A 93 0.33 9.59 11.58
C GLN A 93 1.32 10.75 11.76
N GLU A 94 1.36 11.37 12.96
CA GLU A 94 2.22 12.50 13.27
C GLU A 94 3.71 12.12 13.21
N GLY A 95 4.03 10.85 13.42
CA GLY A 95 5.38 10.32 13.34
C GLY A 95 5.86 10.02 11.91
N PHE A 96 5.03 10.16 10.89
CA PHE A 96 5.36 9.84 9.49
C PHE A 96 6.62 10.55 9.00
N LEU A 97 6.67 11.89 9.09
CA LEU A 97 7.81 12.65 8.58
C LEU A 97 9.07 12.38 9.41
N THR A 98 8.94 12.34 10.73
CA THR A 98 10.06 12.04 11.64
C THR A 98 10.71 10.70 11.31
N THR A 99 9.89 9.65 11.12
CA THR A 99 10.34 8.31 10.70
C THR A 99 11.19 8.37 9.43
N LEU A 100 10.79 9.16 8.43
CA LEU A 100 11.51 9.26 7.16
C LEU A 100 12.79 10.12 7.23
N THR A 101 12.86 11.04 8.19
CA THR A 101 14.03 11.94 8.36
C THR A 101 15.09 11.39 9.30
N GLN A 102 14.74 10.45 10.18
CA GLN A 102 15.69 9.80 11.10
C GLN A 102 16.42 8.65 10.40
N VAL A 103 17.30 8.99 9.45
CA VAL A 103 17.96 8.04 8.55
C VAL A 103 19.34 7.58 9.00
N ASP A 104 19.92 8.24 10.01
CA ASP A 104 21.35 8.10 10.36
C ASP A 104 21.69 6.90 11.25
N THR A 105 20.72 6.04 11.61
CA THR A 105 21.01 4.84 12.40
C THR A 105 21.08 3.58 11.53
N TYR A 106 22.07 2.73 11.83
CA TYR A 106 22.29 1.45 11.14
C TYR A 106 21.06 0.53 11.20
N ASP A 107 20.13 0.77 12.11
CA ASP A 107 18.90 0.03 12.38
C ASP A 107 17.62 0.84 12.13
N SER A 108 17.71 2.06 11.57
CA SER A 108 16.55 2.89 11.24
C SER A 108 15.46 2.11 10.49
N PRO A 109 14.18 2.22 10.90
CA PRO A 109 13.03 1.60 10.23
C PRO A 109 12.83 2.07 8.79
N ALA A 110 13.28 3.28 8.46
CA ALA A 110 13.28 3.83 7.11
C ALA A 110 14.71 3.90 6.59
N GLN A 111 15.12 2.89 5.84
CA GLN A 111 16.46 2.85 5.25
C GLN A 111 16.50 3.76 4.02
N ALA A 112 17.17 4.90 4.13
CA ALA A 112 17.32 5.87 3.05
C ALA A 112 18.30 5.39 1.97
N PHE A 113 18.06 5.82 0.73
CA PHE A 113 18.98 5.72 -0.40
C PHE A 113 18.75 6.86 -1.38
N THR A 114 19.71 7.11 -2.26
CA THR A 114 19.55 8.04 -3.38
C THR A 114 19.76 7.26 -4.66
N SER A 115 18.84 7.40 -5.62
CA SER A 115 19.00 6.80 -6.95
C SER A 115 20.18 7.44 -7.70
N GLU A 116 20.70 6.78 -8.74
CA GLU A 116 21.71 7.37 -9.65
C GLU A 116 21.16 8.57 -10.45
N ASP A 117 19.84 8.77 -10.42
CA ASP A 117 19.17 9.95 -10.95
C ASP A 117 19.26 11.16 -9.99
N GLY A 118 19.80 10.97 -8.78
CA GLY A 118 19.93 12.00 -7.75
C GLY A 118 18.70 12.21 -6.88
N VAL A 119 17.66 11.36 -7.02
CA VAL A 119 16.40 11.47 -6.26
C VAL A 119 16.50 10.72 -4.93
N PRO A 120 16.37 11.41 -3.77
CA PRO A 120 16.33 10.78 -2.45
C PRO A 120 15.08 9.91 -2.26
N ASN A 121 15.25 8.79 -1.57
CA ASN A 121 14.24 7.74 -1.45
C ASN A 121 14.43 6.96 -0.14
N ALA A 122 13.47 6.11 0.20
CA ALA A 122 13.50 5.28 1.40
C ALA A 122 12.80 3.93 1.19
N ARG A 123 13.22 2.92 1.95
CA ARG A 123 12.54 1.61 2.03
C ARG A 123 12.33 1.17 3.47
N GLY A 124 11.27 0.41 3.72
CA GLY A 124 11.04 -0.21 5.03
C GLY A 124 12.16 -1.17 5.44
N ARG A 125 12.51 -1.14 6.72
CA ARG A 125 13.39 -2.09 7.41
C ARG A 125 12.84 -2.34 8.81
N ILE A 126 11.66 -2.96 8.84
CA ILE A 126 10.87 -3.20 10.05
C ILE A 126 9.80 -4.25 9.71
N LEU A 127 9.33 -4.99 10.70
CA LEU A 127 8.16 -5.87 10.53
C LEU A 127 6.93 -5.04 10.09
N GLY A 128 6.23 -5.51 9.07
CA GLY A 128 5.23 -4.76 8.30
C GLY A 128 5.79 -4.06 7.05
N GLY A 129 7.12 -3.99 6.91
CA GLY A 129 7.83 -3.40 5.77
C GLY A 129 7.46 -1.94 5.53
N SER A 130 7.39 -1.53 4.26
CA SER A 130 7.06 -0.14 3.90
C SER A 130 5.66 0.30 4.34
N SER A 131 4.73 -0.63 4.62
CA SER A 131 3.41 -0.27 5.17
C SER A 131 3.47 0.29 6.59
N ALA A 132 4.55 0.01 7.33
CA ALA A 132 4.78 0.54 8.66
C ALA A 132 5.35 1.98 8.66
N ILE A 133 5.80 2.49 7.50
CA ILE A 133 6.42 3.82 7.38
C ILE A 133 5.75 4.74 6.35
N ASN A 134 4.76 4.24 5.59
CA ASN A 134 4.14 4.98 4.49
C ASN A 134 3.13 6.06 4.95
N ALA A 135 2.51 6.73 3.99
CA ALA A 135 1.49 7.76 4.23
C ALA A 135 0.06 7.22 4.43
N GLY A 136 -0.13 5.89 4.50
CA GLY A 136 -1.39 5.24 4.87
C GLY A 136 -2.54 5.27 3.87
N PHE A 137 -2.45 5.96 2.73
CA PHE A 137 -3.53 5.99 1.75
C PHE A 137 -3.79 4.63 1.09
N TYR A 138 -5.03 4.16 1.12
CA TYR A 138 -5.44 2.83 0.63
C TYR A 138 -6.40 2.94 -0.56
N SER A 139 -6.02 2.32 -1.67
CA SER A 139 -6.86 2.17 -2.86
C SER A 139 -6.54 0.85 -3.55
N ARG A 140 -7.57 0.09 -3.94
CA ARG A 140 -7.46 -1.13 -4.75
C ARG A 140 -6.84 -0.82 -6.11
N ALA A 141 -6.38 -1.88 -6.79
CA ALA A 141 -5.74 -1.72 -8.07
C ALA A 141 -6.71 -1.23 -9.16
N ASP A 142 -6.16 -0.54 -10.14
CA ASP A 142 -6.82 -0.25 -11.40
C ASP A 142 -7.15 -1.54 -12.17
N GLN A 143 -8.24 -1.55 -12.94
CA GLN A 143 -8.58 -2.67 -13.81
C GLN A 143 -7.48 -2.95 -14.85
N GLU A 144 -6.79 -1.91 -15.32
CA GLU A 144 -5.70 -2.05 -16.29
C GLU A 144 -4.49 -2.78 -15.70
N PHE A 145 -4.29 -2.74 -14.38
CA PHE A 145 -3.26 -3.54 -13.71
C PHE A 145 -3.48 -5.03 -13.95
N TYR A 146 -4.69 -5.55 -13.70
CA TYR A 146 -4.97 -6.98 -13.87
C TYR A 146 -4.84 -7.44 -15.32
N LYS A 147 -5.20 -6.57 -16.27
CA LYS A 147 -5.10 -6.88 -17.71
C LYS A 147 -3.66 -6.96 -18.20
N HIS A 148 -2.76 -6.15 -17.61
CA HIS A 148 -1.40 -5.95 -18.11
C HIS A 148 -0.29 -6.48 -17.20
N SER A 149 -0.61 -7.03 -16.03
CA SER A 149 0.41 -7.57 -15.10
C SER A 149 1.06 -8.87 -15.58
N GLY A 150 0.51 -9.53 -16.60
CA GLY A 150 0.97 -10.83 -17.09
C GLY A 150 0.53 -12.03 -16.23
N VAL A 151 -0.40 -11.83 -15.31
CA VAL A 151 -0.95 -12.86 -14.41
C VAL A 151 -2.41 -13.12 -14.76
N ASN A 152 -2.82 -14.38 -14.73
CA ASN A 152 -4.21 -14.77 -15.03
C ASN A 152 -5.07 -14.72 -13.76
N TRP A 153 -5.43 -13.52 -13.30
CA TRP A 153 -6.12 -13.32 -12.02
C TRP A 153 -7.49 -14.00 -11.92
N ASP A 154 -7.75 -14.66 -10.79
CA ASP A 154 -9.10 -14.96 -10.33
C ASP A 154 -9.65 -13.72 -9.61
N LEU A 155 -10.41 -12.90 -10.32
CA LEU A 155 -10.97 -11.65 -9.78
C LEU A 155 -11.95 -11.88 -8.62
N SER A 156 -12.52 -13.08 -8.46
CA SER A 156 -13.33 -13.41 -7.29
C SER A 156 -12.44 -13.53 -6.06
N LEU A 157 -11.35 -14.29 -6.16
CA LEU A 157 -10.39 -14.47 -5.08
C LEU A 157 -9.68 -13.16 -4.73
N VAL A 158 -9.24 -12.39 -5.73
CA VAL A 158 -8.67 -11.04 -5.54
C VAL A 158 -9.59 -10.15 -4.71
N ASN A 159 -10.89 -10.14 -5.02
CA ASN A 159 -11.87 -9.35 -4.27
C ASN A 159 -12.05 -9.84 -2.83
N GLN A 160 -12.04 -11.16 -2.60
CA GLN A 160 -12.09 -11.74 -1.26
C GLN A 160 -10.85 -11.36 -0.45
N SER A 161 -9.67 -11.39 -1.06
CA SER A 161 -8.40 -11.00 -0.45
C SER A 161 -8.37 -9.51 -0.09
N TYR A 162 -8.85 -8.61 -0.96
CA TYR A 162 -9.02 -7.20 -0.59
C TYR A 162 -9.94 -7.04 0.62
N GLN A 163 -11.13 -7.64 0.58
CA GLN A 163 -12.08 -7.54 1.68
C GLN A 163 -11.51 -8.10 2.99
N TRP A 164 -10.68 -9.15 2.92
CA TRP A 164 -10.00 -9.71 4.08
C TRP A 164 -9.05 -8.68 4.70
N VAL A 165 -8.23 -8.00 3.91
CA VAL A 165 -7.32 -6.94 4.38
C VAL A 165 -8.10 -5.73 4.91
N GLU A 166 -9.08 -5.26 4.14
CA GLU A 166 -9.84 -4.04 4.42
C GLU A 166 -10.55 -4.08 5.76
N ARG A 167 -11.19 -5.21 6.09
CA ARG A 167 -11.90 -5.40 7.37
C ARG A 167 -10.98 -5.34 8.60
N ARG A 168 -9.66 -5.41 8.41
CA ARG A 168 -8.68 -5.57 9.49
C ARG A 168 -7.83 -4.33 9.73
N VAL A 169 -7.43 -3.64 8.67
CA VAL A 169 -6.44 -2.54 8.76
C VAL A 169 -6.83 -1.28 7.99
N VAL A 170 -8.02 -1.21 7.39
CA VAL A 170 -8.45 -0.07 6.58
C VAL A 170 -9.65 0.64 7.21
N PHE A 171 -9.56 1.95 7.28
CA PHE A 171 -10.53 2.84 7.89
C PHE A 171 -10.95 3.93 6.90
N ARG A 172 -12.17 4.43 7.06
CA ARG A 172 -12.61 5.64 6.36
C ARG A 172 -12.04 6.86 7.09
N PRO A 173 -11.25 7.72 6.44
CA PRO A 173 -10.73 8.92 7.08
C PRO A 173 -11.83 9.96 7.29
N GLU A 174 -11.67 10.77 8.35
CA GLU A 174 -12.43 11.98 8.56
C GLU A 174 -11.70 13.16 7.92
N LEU A 175 -12.35 13.83 6.97
CA LEU A 175 -11.75 14.97 6.29
C LEU A 175 -11.78 16.20 7.18
N LYS A 176 -10.62 16.82 7.33
CA LYS A 176 -10.41 18.11 7.97
C LYS A 176 -10.38 19.23 6.94
N ASN A 177 -10.10 20.47 7.39
CA ASN A 177 -10.16 21.67 6.55
C ASN A 177 -9.32 21.57 5.27
N TRP A 178 -8.06 21.12 5.37
CA TRP A 178 -7.16 21.03 4.23
C TRP A 178 -7.65 20.01 3.18
N GLN A 179 -7.91 18.78 3.58
CA GLN A 179 -8.36 17.73 2.67
C GLN A 179 -9.75 18.01 2.10
N SER A 180 -10.65 18.63 2.87
CA SER A 180 -11.95 19.08 2.37
C SER A 180 -11.81 20.14 1.28
N ALA A 181 -10.94 21.13 1.49
CA ALA A 181 -10.68 22.15 0.48
C ALA A 181 -10.03 21.55 -0.77
N VAL A 182 -9.09 20.60 -0.62
CA VAL A 182 -8.49 19.89 -1.76
C VAL A 182 -9.55 19.11 -2.55
N ARG A 183 -10.46 18.41 -1.88
CA ARG A 183 -11.60 17.74 -2.55
C ARG A 183 -12.43 18.73 -3.36
N ASP A 184 -12.87 19.82 -2.74
CA ASP A 184 -13.74 20.79 -3.39
C ASP A 184 -13.01 21.49 -4.54
N GLY A 185 -11.73 21.80 -4.34
CA GLY A 185 -10.89 22.41 -5.37
C GLY A 185 -10.61 21.50 -6.56
N LEU A 186 -10.49 20.19 -6.35
CA LEU A 186 -10.33 19.23 -7.44
C LEU A 186 -11.60 19.13 -8.30
N ILE A 187 -12.77 19.18 -7.66
CA ILE A 187 -14.06 19.24 -8.34
C ILE A 187 -14.21 20.56 -9.11
N GLU A 188 -13.90 21.69 -8.47
CA GLU A 188 -13.89 23.01 -9.13
C GLU A 188 -12.87 23.09 -10.28
N ALA A 189 -11.77 22.34 -10.18
CA ALA A 189 -10.79 22.19 -11.24
C ALA A 189 -11.19 21.17 -12.31
N GLY A 190 -12.41 20.61 -12.30
CA GLY A 190 -12.94 19.72 -13.33
C GLY A 190 -12.42 18.28 -13.26
N VAL A 191 -11.96 17.81 -12.10
CA VAL A 191 -11.61 16.40 -11.87
C VAL A 191 -12.86 15.63 -11.45
N ASP A 192 -13.78 15.49 -12.39
CA ASP A 192 -15.09 14.87 -12.23
C ASP A 192 -15.12 13.39 -12.65
N PRO A 193 -16.07 12.58 -12.14
CA PRO A 193 -17.08 12.94 -11.14
C PRO A 193 -16.55 12.90 -9.70
N TYR A 194 -17.30 13.46 -8.74
CA TYR A 194 -17.08 13.18 -7.32
C TYR A 194 -17.64 11.80 -6.94
N ASN A 195 -16.75 10.85 -6.66
CA ASN A 195 -17.07 9.45 -6.37
C ASN A 195 -17.33 9.17 -4.87
N GLY A 196 -17.39 10.20 -4.02
CA GLY A 196 -17.58 10.00 -2.58
C GLY A 196 -16.41 9.26 -1.92
N PHE A 197 -16.71 8.41 -0.94
CA PHE A 197 -15.76 7.46 -0.37
C PHE A 197 -15.76 6.17 -1.18
N SER A 198 -14.60 5.77 -1.69
CA SER A 198 -14.43 4.53 -2.43
C SER A 198 -13.03 3.96 -2.20
N LEU A 199 -12.92 2.64 -2.18
CA LEU A 199 -11.63 1.95 -2.16
C LEU A 199 -11.13 1.67 -3.59
N ASP A 200 -11.98 1.72 -4.60
CA ASP A 200 -11.62 1.42 -5.98
C ASP A 200 -10.84 2.55 -6.65
N HIS A 201 -9.88 2.22 -7.51
CA HIS A 201 -9.23 3.21 -8.37
C HIS A 201 -10.20 3.68 -9.46
N LEU A 202 -10.65 4.94 -9.39
CA LEU A 202 -11.69 5.50 -10.26
C LEU A 202 -11.29 6.89 -10.73
N VAL A 203 -11.44 7.16 -12.03
CA VAL A 203 -11.34 8.52 -12.58
C VAL A 203 -12.33 9.45 -11.87
N GLY A 204 -11.88 10.69 -11.62
CA GLY A 204 -12.60 11.71 -10.86
C GLY A 204 -12.00 11.94 -9.48
N THR A 205 -12.73 12.66 -8.63
CA THR A 205 -12.33 12.99 -7.27
C THR A 205 -12.91 11.99 -6.28
N LYS A 206 -12.09 11.42 -5.39
CA LYS A 206 -12.55 10.48 -4.36
C LYS A 206 -11.86 10.68 -3.02
N ILE A 207 -12.53 10.23 -1.97
CA ILE A 207 -11.94 9.95 -0.66
C ILE A 207 -11.53 8.48 -0.65
N GLY A 208 -10.25 8.20 -0.41
CA GLY A 208 -9.74 6.83 -0.30
C GLY A 208 -9.86 6.25 1.11
N GLY A 209 -9.42 5.00 1.28
CA GLY A 209 -9.22 4.41 2.59
C GLY A 209 -7.94 4.93 3.23
N SER A 210 -7.81 4.74 4.55
CA SER A 210 -6.59 5.00 5.28
C SER A 210 -6.24 3.79 6.15
N THR A 211 -4.95 3.50 6.29
CA THR A 211 -4.46 2.55 7.30
C THR A 211 -4.11 3.25 8.62
N PHE A 212 -4.55 4.48 8.80
CA PHE A 212 -4.65 5.14 10.11
C PHE A 212 -6.11 5.14 10.57
N ASP A 213 -6.34 4.77 11.83
CA ASP A 213 -7.68 4.84 12.43
C ASP A 213 -8.02 6.28 12.86
N SER A 214 -9.24 6.48 13.37
CA SER A 214 -9.74 7.81 13.79
C SER A 214 -8.95 8.43 14.94
N SER A 215 -8.12 7.64 15.66
CA SER A 215 -7.22 8.15 16.70
C SER A 215 -5.85 8.57 16.15
N GLY A 216 -5.61 8.40 14.85
CA GLY A 216 -4.33 8.63 14.20
C GLY A 216 -3.34 7.48 14.36
N LYS A 217 -3.77 6.33 14.93
CA LYS A 217 -2.92 5.15 15.09
C LYS A 217 -2.79 4.41 13.76
N ARG A 218 -1.56 4.04 13.41
CA ARG A 218 -1.23 3.22 12.24
C ARG A 218 -1.59 1.76 12.47
N HIS A 219 -2.17 1.15 11.45
CA HIS A 219 -2.30 -0.29 11.26
C HIS A 219 -1.51 -0.66 10.01
N SER A 220 -0.59 -1.62 10.12
CA SER A 220 0.31 -2.02 9.04
C SER A 220 0.08 -3.47 8.64
N ALA A 221 0.82 -3.98 7.66
CA ALA A 221 0.77 -5.39 7.31
C ALA A 221 1.16 -6.30 8.50
N ALA A 222 1.94 -5.82 9.48
CA ALA A 222 2.26 -6.59 10.67
C ALA A 222 1.00 -6.97 11.47
N ASP A 223 -0.03 -6.11 11.50
CA ASP A 223 -1.28 -6.39 12.20
C ASP A 223 -2.07 -7.56 11.58
N LEU A 224 -1.81 -7.89 10.31
CA LEU A 224 -2.40 -9.05 9.63
C LEU A 224 -1.85 -10.38 10.19
N LEU A 225 -0.68 -10.37 10.85
CA LEU A 225 -0.14 -11.54 11.56
C LEU A 225 -0.99 -11.93 12.78
N ASN A 226 -1.84 -11.03 13.31
CA ASN A 226 -2.78 -11.41 14.38
C ASN A 226 -3.76 -12.52 13.97
N TYR A 227 -3.88 -12.78 12.66
CA TYR A 227 -4.73 -13.82 12.08
C TYR A 227 -3.95 -15.08 11.70
N ALA A 228 -2.64 -15.13 11.97
CA ALA A 228 -1.83 -16.32 11.82
C ALA A 228 -2.15 -17.34 12.93
N ARG A 229 -1.86 -18.63 12.67
CA ARG A 229 -2.00 -19.70 13.68
C ARG A 229 -0.72 -19.77 14.54
N PRO A 230 -0.75 -19.38 15.82
CA PRO A 230 0.48 -19.20 16.62
C PRO A 230 1.38 -20.45 16.72
N GLY A 231 0.79 -21.65 16.78
CA GLY A 231 1.54 -22.91 16.87
C GLY A 231 2.23 -23.34 15.57
N SER A 232 1.94 -22.68 14.46
CA SER A 232 2.42 -23.03 13.12
C SER A 232 3.32 -21.96 12.50
N ILE A 233 3.62 -20.87 13.21
CA ILE A 233 4.40 -19.75 12.70
C ILE A 233 5.49 -19.34 13.68
N LYS A 234 6.64 -18.94 13.15
CA LYS A 234 7.66 -18.16 13.86
C LYS A 234 8.01 -16.94 13.02
N VAL A 235 8.21 -15.79 13.66
CA VAL A 235 8.69 -14.57 13.01
C VAL A 235 10.01 -14.17 13.66
N ALA A 236 11.11 -14.25 12.91
CA ALA A 236 12.43 -13.87 13.39
C ALA A 236 12.74 -12.43 12.96
N ILE A 237 12.88 -11.52 13.92
CA ILE A 237 13.33 -10.15 13.69
C ILE A 237 14.86 -10.05 13.80
N TYR A 238 15.43 -9.02 13.19
CA TYR A 238 16.89 -8.86 13.05
C TYR A 238 17.58 -10.03 12.34
N ALA A 239 16.87 -10.69 11.42
CA ALA A 239 17.37 -11.77 10.58
C ALA A 239 17.70 -11.26 9.17
N SER A 240 18.98 -11.04 8.88
CA SER A 240 19.44 -10.64 7.54
C SER A 240 19.71 -11.89 6.70
N VAL A 241 18.83 -12.21 5.75
CA VAL A 241 19.04 -13.33 4.81
C VAL A 241 20.14 -12.98 3.83
N GLU A 242 21.19 -13.79 3.80
CA GLU A 242 22.39 -13.53 3.00
C GLU A 242 22.28 -14.19 1.61
N ARG A 243 21.76 -15.42 1.55
CA ARG A 243 21.61 -16.21 0.33
C ARG A 243 20.48 -17.24 0.42
N VAL A 244 19.89 -17.53 -0.73
CA VAL A 244 19.09 -18.74 -0.97
C VAL A 244 20.03 -19.91 -1.25
N LEU A 245 19.81 -21.03 -0.58
CA LEU A 245 20.57 -22.27 -0.77
C LEU A 245 19.93 -23.10 -1.87
N LEU A 246 20.73 -23.53 -2.84
CA LEU A 246 20.28 -24.29 -4.00
C LEU A 246 20.96 -25.66 -4.04
N ALA A 247 20.19 -26.70 -4.39
CA ALA A 247 20.72 -28.02 -4.68
C ALA A 247 20.39 -28.43 -6.12
N SER A 248 21.31 -29.13 -6.78
CA SER A 248 21.02 -29.76 -8.07
C SER A 248 20.30 -31.07 -7.83
N LEU A 249 19.09 -31.20 -8.39
CA LEU A 249 18.40 -32.47 -8.42
C LEU A 249 18.93 -33.26 -9.62
N SER A 250 19.74 -34.29 -9.35
CA SER A 250 20.14 -35.26 -10.37
C SER A 250 18.95 -36.13 -10.73
N SER A 251 18.22 -35.77 -11.78
CA SER A 251 17.27 -36.69 -12.39
C SER A 251 18.05 -37.79 -13.11
N SER A 252 17.67 -39.04 -12.88
CA SER A 252 18.20 -40.23 -13.58
C SER A 252 17.93 -40.25 -15.09
N ASN A 253 17.17 -39.27 -15.60
CA ASN A 253 16.93 -39.09 -17.03
C ASN A 253 17.90 -38.05 -17.61
N ALA A 254 18.82 -38.53 -18.46
CA ALA A 254 19.86 -37.75 -19.15
C ALA A 254 19.35 -36.61 -20.07
N ILE A 255 18.02 -36.44 -20.18
CA ILE A 255 17.34 -35.42 -21.01
C ILE A 255 16.76 -34.28 -20.14
N ALA A 256 16.65 -34.46 -18.81
CA ALA A 256 16.24 -33.39 -17.92
C ALA A 256 17.42 -32.44 -17.69
N ARG A 257 17.33 -31.22 -18.21
CA ARG A 257 18.22 -30.10 -17.83
C ARG A 257 18.42 -30.13 -16.30
N GLN A 258 19.65 -30.00 -15.82
CA GLN A 258 19.95 -29.86 -14.39
C GLN A 258 19.07 -28.77 -13.78
N ARG A 259 17.99 -29.19 -13.11
CA ARG A 259 17.09 -28.28 -12.39
C ARG A 259 17.69 -28.03 -11.02
N GLN A 260 17.79 -26.77 -10.65
CA GLN A 260 18.16 -26.36 -9.31
C GLN A 260 16.87 -26.17 -8.52
N SER A 261 16.87 -26.62 -7.27
CA SER A 261 15.78 -26.37 -6.33
C SER A 261 16.31 -25.54 -5.18
N ALA A 262 15.53 -24.57 -4.72
CA ALA A 262 15.76 -23.98 -3.41
C ALA A 262 15.53 -25.03 -2.31
N ILE A 263 16.46 -25.12 -1.38
CA ILE A 263 16.41 -26.05 -0.23
C ILE A 263 16.36 -25.32 1.11
N GLY A 264 16.47 -24.00 1.11
CA GLY A 264 16.52 -23.19 2.31
C GLY A 264 17.20 -21.85 2.09
N VAL A 265 17.52 -21.19 3.18
CA VAL A 265 18.25 -19.91 3.20
C VAL A 265 19.26 -19.91 4.33
N VAL A 266 20.34 -19.17 4.14
CA VAL A 266 21.26 -18.79 5.22
C VAL A 266 20.97 -17.36 5.64
N PHE A 267 20.84 -17.12 6.94
CA PHE A 267 20.63 -15.79 7.49
C PHE A 267 21.57 -15.52 8.65
N ARG A 268 21.87 -14.23 8.84
CA ARG A 268 22.76 -13.73 9.88
C ARG A 268 21.95 -12.98 10.93
N ASP A 269 22.18 -13.31 12.20
CA ASP A 269 21.58 -12.60 13.34
C ASP A 269 22.35 -11.31 13.68
N GLN A 270 21.82 -10.52 14.63
CA GLN A 270 22.46 -9.28 15.11
C GLN A 270 23.82 -9.50 15.81
N MET A 271 24.12 -10.72 16.27
CA MET A 271 25.42 -11.08 16.84
C MET A 271 26.43 -11.53 15.78
N GLY A 272 26.02 -11.57 14.50
CA GLY A 272 26.85 -12.01 13.38
C GLY A 272 26.92 -13.53 13.21
N ARG A 273 26.11 -14.30 13.93
CA ARG A 273 26.04 -15.76 13.79
C ARG A 273 25.19 -16.13 12.59
N TYR A 274 25.58 -17.21 11.92
CA TYR A 274 24.86 -17.74 10.76
C TYR A 274 23.95 -18.88 11.18
N HIS A 275 22.74 -18.86 10.61
CA HIS A 275 21.68 -19.84 10.82
C HIS A 275 21.18 -20.34 9.47
N HIS A 276 20.71 -21.58 9.44
CA HIS A 276 20.15 -22.24 8.26
C HIS A 276 18.68 -22.52 8.50
N ALA A 277 17.81 -21.93 7.68
CA ALA A 277 16.41 -22.33 7.64
C ALA A 277 16.21 -23.19 6.39
N MET A 278 15.81 -24.44 6.58
CA MET A 278 15.69 -25.43 5.51
C MET A 278 14.22 -25.69 5.18
N VAL A 279 13.92 -25.93 3.91
CA VAL A 279 12.57 -26.37 3.52
C VAL A 279 12.43 -27.88 3.68
N LYS A 280 11.26 -28.33 4.10
CA LYS A 280 10.88 -29.75 4.10
C LYS A 280 10.57 -30.23 2.68
N GLU A 281 10.30 -31.52 2.53
CA GLU A 281 9.83 -32.08 1.27
C GLU A 281 8.58 -31.34 0.77
N GLN A 282 8.58 -30.93 -0.51
CA GLN A 282 7.54 -30.10 -1.13
C GLN A 282 7.38 -28.69 -0.54
N GLY A 283 8.27 -28.25 0.34
CA GLY A 283 8.30 -26.89 0.85
C GLY A 283 8.90 -25.90 -0.14
N GLU A 284 8.68 -24.60 0.10
CA GLU A 284 9.15 -23.53 -0.79
C GLU A 284 9.78 -22.35 -0.02
N VAL A 285 10.75 -21.70 -0.67
CA VAL A 285 11.26 -20.39 -0.25
C VAL A 285 10.52 -19.30 -1.02
N LEU A 286 9.98 -18.32 -0.29
CA LEU A 286 9.17 -17.23 -0.83
C LEU A 286 9.88 -15.90 -0.55
N LEU A 287 10.36 -15.22 -1.59
CA LEU A 287 10.99 -13.91 -1.46
C LEU A 287 9.94 -12.80 -1.45
N CYS A 288 9.85 -12.11 -0.32
CA CYS A 288 8.96 -10.97 -0.07
C CYS A 288 9.76 -9.75 0.40
N ALA A 289 11.03 -9.63 -0.04
CA ALA A 289 11.99 -8.63 0.41
C ALA A 289 11.86 -7.27 -0.33
N GLY A 290 10.83 -7.13 -1.15
CA GLY A 290 10.45 -5.90 -1.85
C GLY A 290 11.25 -5.66 -3.13
N ALA A 291 10.85 -4.61 -3.86
CA ALA A 291 11.41 -4.20 -5.15
C ALA A 291 12.95 -4.07 -5.19
N LEU A 292 13.59 -3.79 -4.04
CA LEU A 292 15.05 -3.74 -3.94
C LEU A 292 15.65 -5.02 -3.36
N GLY A 293 15.04 -5.58 -2.31
CA GLY A 293 15.62 -6.70 -1.57
C GLY A 293 15.55 -8.03 -2.32
N SER A 294 14.44 -8.31 -3.01
CA SER A 294 14.26 -9.56 -3.74
C SER A 294 15.25 -9.72 -4.91
N PRO A 295 15.39 -8.76 -5.85
CA PRO A 295 16.42 -8.87 -6.89
C PRO A 295 17.85 -8.83 -6.33
N GLN A 296 18.13 -8.04 -5.28
CA GLN A 296 19.42 -8.03 -4.61
C GLN A 296 19.78 -9.43 -4.08
N LEU A 297 18.85 -10.09 -3.40
CA LEU A 297 19.08 -11.41 -2.82
C LEU A 297 19.23 -12.50 -3.89
N LEU A 298 18.47 -12.44 -5.00
CA LEU A 298 18.67 -13.35 -6.13
C LEU A 298 20.08 -13.22 -6.71
N LEU A 299 20.56 -11.99 -6.95
CA LEU A 299 21.93 -11.73 -7.42
C LEU A 299 22.98 -12.27 -6.44
N LEU A 300 22.83 -11.98 -5.15
CA LEU A 300 23.75 -12.49 -4.12
C LEU A 300 23.75 -14.01 -4.03
N SER A 301 22.62 -14.66 -4.32
CA SER A 301 22.46 -16.12 -4.34
C SER A 301 22.96 -16.78 -5.63
N GLY A 302 23.58 -16.01 -6.55
CA GLY A 302 24.12 -16.54 -7.80
C GLY A 302 23.07 -16.74 -8.90
N ILE A 303 21.90 -16.10 -8.78
CA ILE A 303 20.80 -16.14 -9.76
C ILE A 303 20.76 -14.78 -10.47
N GLY A 304 21.28 -14.72 -11.70
CA GLY A 304 21.45 -13.43 -12.37
C GLY A 304 22.27 -13.49 -13.67
N PRO A 305 22.60 -12.34 -14.27
CA PRO A 305 23.37 -12.31 -15.51
C PRO A 305 24.77 -12.88 -15.26
N ARG A 306 25.20 -13.87 -16.06
CA ARG A 306 26.43 -14.64 -15.82
C ARG A 306 27.66 -13.73 -15.76
N SER A 307 27.83 -12.88 -16.77
CA SER A 307 28.95 -11.93 -16.84
C SER A 307 28.98 -10.98 -15.64
N TYR A 308 27.82 -10.48 -15.23
CA TYR A 308 27.68 -9.60 -14.08
C TYR A 308 28.08 -10.31 -12.78
N LEU A 309 27.51 -11.48 -12.49
CA LEU A 309 27.83 -12.25 -11.29
C LEU A 309 29.31 -12.65 -11.22
N SER A 310 29.88 -13.10 -12.35
CA SER A 310 31.31 -13.44 -12.42
C SER A 310 32.21 -12.24 -12.13
N SER A 311 31.82 -11.02 -12.55
CA SER A 311 32.57 -9.79 -12.24
C SER A 311 32.60 -9.44 -10.74
N TRP A 312 31.62 -9.92 -9.97
CA TRP A 312 31.56 -9.80 -8.50
C TRP A 312 32.22 -10.97 -7.76
N GLY A 313 32.77 -11.95 -8.48
CA GLY A 313 33.26 -13.20 -7.86
C GLY A 313 32.15 -14.06 -7.25
N ILE A 314 30.89 -13.84 -7.62
CA ILE A 314 29.74 -14.62 -7.14
C ILE A 314 29.60 -15.88 -8.02
N PRO A 315 29.63 -17.09 -7.44
CA PRO A 315 29.38 -18.30 -8.20
C PRO A 315 28.01 -18.26 -8.88
N VAL A 316 27.99 -18.55 -10.18
CA VAL A 316 26.76 -18.52 -10.97
C VAL A 316 26.01 -19.83 -10.77
N ALA A 317 24.96 -19.80 -9.94
CA ALA A 317 24.05 -20.92 -9.79
C ALA A 317 23.16 -21.05 -11.03
N TYR A 318 22.52 -19.96 -11.45
CA TYR A 318 21.63 -19.94 -12.61
C TYR A 318 21.78 -18.64 -13.41
N HIS A 319 21.93 -18.76 -14.72
CA HIS A 319 21.99 -17.60 -15.59
C HIS A 319 20.58 -17.04 -15.82
N HIS A 320 20.33 -15.86 -15.25
CA HIS A 320 19.08 -15.14 -15.38
C HIS A 320 19.31 -13.67 -15.79
N PRO A 321 19.19 -13.31 -17.09
CA PRO A 321 19.62 -12.00 -17.57
C PRO A 321 18.75 -10.82 -17.12
N TYR A 322 17.55 -11.08 -16.58
CA TYR A 322 16.58 -10.03 -16.26
C TYR A 322 16.48 -9.69 -14.77
N VAL A 323 17.18 -10.41 -13.88
CA VAL A 323 17.20 -10.08 -12.44
C VAL A 323 17.80 -8.68 -12.24
N GLY A 324 17.05 -7.82 -11.55
CA GLY A 324 17.41 -6.42 -11.33
C GLY A 324 17.13 -5.51 -12.52
N GLN A 325 16.57 -6.00 -13.63
CA GLN A 325 16.15 -5.17 -14.77
C GLN A 325 14.68 -4.76 -14.65
N PHE A 326 14.26 -3.79 -15.46
CA PHE A 326 12.88 -3.28 -15.47
C PHE A 326 12.47 -2.75 -14.09
N LEU A 327 13.29 -1.86 -13.55
CA LEU A 327 12.99 -1.17 -12.30
C LEU A 327 12.27 0.14 -12.61
N TYR A 328 11.12 0.37 -11.99
CA TYR A 328 10.28 1.54 -12.22
C TYR A 328 10.13 2.33 -10.93
N ASP A 329 10.02 3.64 -11.03
CA ASP A 329 9.51 4.47 -9.94
C ASP A 329 8.62 5.57 -10.50
N ASN A 330 7.40 5.65 -9.97
CA ASN A 330 6.45 6.65 -10.42
C ASN A 330 6.98 8.05 -10.03
N PRO A 331 7.21 8.94 -11.01
CA PRO A 331 7.57 10.32 -10.73
C PRO A 331 6.51 11.01 -9.88
N ARG A 332 6.99 11.84 -8.95
CA ARG A 332 6.19 12.81 -8.21
C ARG A 332 6.65 14.22 -8.56
N ASN A 333 5.72 15.09 -8.91
CA ASN A 333 5.95 16.52 -9.02
C ASN A 333 4.93 17.29 -8.18
N GLY A 334 5.21 18.52 -7.79
CA GLY A 334 4.28 19.26 -6.95
C GLY A 334 4.82 20.59 -6.46
N ILE A 335 3.99 21.26 -5.67
CA ILE A 335 4.29 22.54 -5.04
C ILE A 335 3.98 22.45 -3.55
N SER A 336 4.68 23.27 -2.78
CA SER A 336 4.43 23.44 -1.36
C SER A 336 4.11 24.90 -1.07
N ILE A 337 3.08 25.14 -0.26
CA ILE A 337 2.67 26.47 0.18
C ILE A 337 2.75 26.58 1.70
N VAL A 338 3.05 27.78 2.18
CA VAL A 338 2.81 28.18 3.57
C VAL A 338 1.42 28.82 3.61
N PRO A 339 0.46 28.28 4.37
CA PRO A 339 -0.83 28.92 4.54
C PRO A 339 -0.75 30.08 5.56
N PRO A 340 -1.61 31.11 5.45
CA PRO A 340 -1.72 32.21 6.42
C PRO A 340 -2.34 31.79 7.77
N VAL A 341 -2.94 30.60 7.80
CA VAL A 341 -3.60 30.00 8.96
C VAL A 341 -2.94 28.65 9.25
N PRO A 342 -2.65 28.32 10.52
CA PRO A 342 -2.15 27.00 10.88
C PRO A 342 -3.12 25.90 10.40
N LEU A 343 -2.59 24.88 9.73
CA LEU A 343 -3.37 23.69 9.37
C LEU A 343 -2.99 22.54 10.28
N GLU A 344 -3.98 21.70 10.53
CA GLU A 344 -3.79 20.41 11.17
C GLU A 344 -2.90 19.53 10.30
N HIS A 345 -2.16 18.62 10.95
CA HIS A 345 -1.45 17.57 10.21
C HIS A 345 -2.47 16.68 9.51
N SER A 346 -2.26 16.44 8.22
CA SER A 346 -3.06 15.49 7.45
C SER A 346 -2.19 14.84 6.37
N LEU A 347 -2.25 13.52 6.28
CA LEU A 347 -1.69 12.76 5.17
C LEU A 347 -2.74 12.64 4.05
N ILE A 348 -2.43 11.86 3.03
CA ILE A 348 -3.27 11.73 1.85
C ILE A 348 -4.58 11.03 2.24
N GLN A 349 -5.71 11.70 1.98
CA GLN A 349 -7.06 11.18 2.19
C GLN A 349 -7.93 11.36 0.93
N VAL A 350 -7.66 12.42 0.17
CA VAL A 350 -8.33 12.76 -1.09
C VAL A 350 -7.36 12.61 -2.25
N VAL A 351 -7.86 12.07 -3.37
CA VAL A 351 -7.14 12.03 -4.64
C VAL A 351 -8.07 12.44 -5.79
N GLY A 352 -7.52 13.20 -6.74
CA GLY A 352 -8.12 13.45 -8.04
C GLY A 352 -7.41 12.64 -9.12
N ILE A 353 -8.12 11.71 -9.74
CA ILE A 353 -7.58 10.83 -10.80
C ILE A 353 -8.08 11.37 -12.14
N THR A 354 -7.16 11.77 -13.01
CA THR A 354 -7.49 12.35 -14.32
C THR A 354 -7.44 11.31 -15.44
N GLU A 355 -8.24 11.49 -16.50
CA GLU A 355 -8.15 10.67 -17.72
C GLU A 355 -6.78 10.76 -18.40
N ALA A 356 -6.10 11.90 -18.23
CA ALA A 356 -4.74 12.12 -18.72
C ALA A 356 -3.67 11.33 -17.95
N GLY A 357 -4.05 10.54 -16.95
CA GLY A 357 -3.14 9.65 -16.23
C GLY A 357 -2.30 10.34 -15.15
N ALA A 358 -2.81 11.40 -14.54
CA ALA A 358 -2.24 12.04 -13.37
C ALA A 358 -3.14 11.87 -12.13
N TYR A 359 -2.54 11.60 -10.98
CA TYR A 359 -3.19 11.43 -9.68
C TYR A 359 -2.75 12.56 -8.76
N VAL A 360 -3.66 13.51 -8.51
CA VAL A 360 -3.37 14.70 -7.70
C VAL A 360 -3.76 14.44 -6.25
N GLU A 361 -2.79 14.54 -5.36
CA GLU A 361 -2.89 14.27 -3.93
C GLU A 361 -2.38 15.47 -3.12
N ALA A 362 -2.74 15.54 -1.85
CA ALA A 362 -2.24 16.60 -0.97
C ALA A 362 -1.99 16.11 0.45
N ALA A 363 -1.09 16.80 1.15
CA ALA A 363 -0.79 16.59 2.55
C ALA A 363 -0.47 17.91 3.25
N SER A 364 -0.63 17.98 4.56
CA SER A 364 -0.22 19.10 5.40
C SER A 364 0.66 18.60 6.55
N ASN A 365 1.84 19.20 6.70
CA ASN A 365 2.82 18.84 7.72
C ASN A 365 3.18 20.06 8.56
N VAL A 366 3.54 19.82 9.82
CA VAL A 366 4.14 20.85 10.69
C VAL A 366 5.64 20.58 10.72
N ILE A 367 6.42 21.52 10.21
CA ILE A 367 7.86 21.37 10.03
C ILE A 367 8.59 22.36 10.97
N PRO A 368 9.60 21.91 11.72
CA PRO A 368 10.45 22.82 12.48
C PRO A 368 11.31 23.64 11.52
N PHE A 369 11.17 24.95 11.57
CA PHE A 369 11.98 25.93 10.87
C PHE A 369 13.00 26.52 11.83
N THR A 370 14.28 26.30 11.54
CA THR A 370 15.39 26.96 12.22
C THR A 370 15.89 28.10 11.34
N SER A 371 15.76 29.35 11.81
CA SER A 371 16.30 30.49 11.08
C SER A 371 17.81 30.35 10.90
N PRO A 372 18.37 30.54 9.68
CA PRO A 372 19.81 30.53 9.49
C PRO A 372 20.47 31.64 10.34
N ALA A 373 21.59 31.32 11.00
CA ALA A 373 22.28 32.24 11.90
C ALA A 373 22.85 33.44 11.13
N ARG A 374 22.27 34.64 11.27
CA ARG A 374 22.88 35.88 10.79
C ARG A 374 22.56 37.07 11.70
N SER A 375 23.54 37.47 12.52
CA SER A 375 23.92 38.85 12.89
C SER A 375 24.69 38.87 14.22
N VAL A 376 25.72 39.72 14.33
CA VAL A 376 26.47 40.03 15.58
C VAL A 376 25.56 40.67 16.65
N PHE A 377 24.39 41.20 16.24
CA PHE A 377 23.48 41.98 17.08
C PHE A 377 22.15 41.29 17.41
N ILE A 378 21.89 40.10 16.86
CA ILE A 378 20.61 39.38 17.05
C ILE A 378 20.90 38.00 17.62
N ARG A 379 20.57 37.78 18.90
CA ARG A 379 20.53 36.42 19.47
C ARG A 379 19.40 35.66 18.79
N THR A 380 19.74 34.51 18.20
CA THR A 380 18.75 33.58 17.65
C THR A 380 17.79 33.13 18.76
N PRO A 381 16.48 33.01 18.50
CA PRO A 381 15.59 32.32 19.42
C PRO A 381 16.11 30.88 19.59
N SER A 382 16.23 30.42 20.84
CA SER A 382 16.72 29.08 21.18
C SER A 382 15.76 27.95 20.79
N SER A 383 14.56 28.27 20.30
CA SER A 383 13.50 27.32 19.95
C SER A 383 13.16 27.39 18.45
N PRO A 384 12.95 26.25 17.78
CA PRO A 384 12.53 26.22 16.38
C PRO A 384 11.12 26.82 16.21
N LEU A 385 10.90 27.55 15.12
CA LEU A 385 9.57 28.02 14.72
C LEU A 385 8.85 26.89 14.00
N PHE A 386 7.65 26.51 14.41
CA PHE A 386 6.89 25.48 13.71
C PHE A 386 6.03 26.10 12.62
N LEU A 387 6.29 25.74 11.37
CA LEU A 387 5.54 26.20 10.21
C LEU A 387 4.70 25.07 9.64
N THR A 388 3.42 25.33 9.42
CA THR A 388 2.60 24.45 8.58
C THR A 388 3.04 24.61 7.13
N VAL A 389 3.30 23.50 6.47
CA VAL A 389 3.54 23.42 5.03
C VAL A 389 2.51 22.50 4.43
N ALA A 390 1.72 23.01 3.49
CA ALA A 390 0.77 22.24 2.71
C ALA A 390 1.37 21.92 1.34
N THR A 391 1.38 20.66 0.96
CA THR A 391 1.96 20.19 -0.29
C THR A 391 0.84 19.62 -1.16
N ILE A 392 0.78 20.07 -2.40
CA ILE A 392 -0.04 19.50 -3.46
C ILE A 392 0.92 18.83 -4.44
N MET A 393 0.70 17.56 -4.72
CA MET A 393 1.58 16.77 -5.57
C MET A 393 0.77 15.93 -6.54
N GLU A 394 1.39 15.58 -7.65
CA GLU A 394 0.87 14.65 -8.63
C GLU A 394 1.79 13.44 -8.73
N LYS A 395 1.18 12.29 -9.02
CA LYS A 395 1.81 11.06 -9.47
C LYS A 395 1.31 10.74 -10.88
N ILE A 396 2.20 10.37 -11.79
CA ILE A 396 1.80 9.87 -13.12
C ILE A 396 1.55 8.36 -13.15
N VAL A 397 0.64 7.93 -14.04
CA VAL A 397 0.41 6.53 -14.41
C VAL A 397 1.60 5.97 -15.20
N GLY A 398 1.78 4.64 -15.14
CA GLY A 398 2.98 3.96 -15.63
C GLY A 398 3.98 3.79 -14.48
N PRO A 399 5.23 4.30 -14.58
CA PRO A 399 5.80 5.04 -15.72
C PRO A 399 6.19 4.10 -16.88
N LEU A 400 6.51 4.67 -18.04
CA LEU A 400 7.11 3.93 -19.15
C LEU A 400 8.64 3.92 -19.07
N SER A 401 9.22 4.95 -18.46
CA SER A 401 10.64 5.00 -18.13
C SER A 401 10.97 3.88 -17.15
N SER A 402 12.05 3.15 -17.43
CA SER A 402 12.53 2.07 -16.59
C SER A 402 14.04 2.11 -16.51
N GLY A 403 14.58 1.57 -15.42
CA GLY A 403 16.00 1.38 -15.24
C GLY A 403 16.30 0.03 -14.62
N SER A 404 17.28 0.03 -13.72
CA SER A 404 17.88 -1.21 -13.22
C SER A 404 18.45 -1.05 -11.82
N LEU A 405 18.64 -2.20 -11.18
CA LEU A 405 19.29 -2.39 -9.91
C LEU A 405 20.60 -3.17 -10.11
N ARG A 406 21.65 -2.74 -9.41
CA ARG A 406 22.94 -3.44 -9.34
C ARG A 406 23.44 -3.46 -7.90
N LEU A 407 24.17 -4.51 -7.54
CA LEU A 407 24.87 -4.61 -6.27
C LEU A 407 25.81 -3.41 -6.08
N ALA A 408 25.80 -2.86 -4.87
CA ALA A 408 26.80 -1.92 -4.37
C ALA A 408 27.90 -2.64 -3.56
N SER A 409 27.54 -3.77 -2.96
CA SER A 409 28.34 -4.58 -2.05
C SER A 409 27.80 -6.02 -2.05
N THR A 410 28.63 -6.96 -1.61
CA THR A 410 28.19 -8.33 -1.29
C THR A 410 27.57 -8.44 0.11
N ASP A 411 27.63 -7.38 0.93
CA ASP A 411 26.90 -7.30 2.20
C ASP A 411 25.44 -6.92 1.95
N VAL A 412 24.52 -7.86 2.18
CA VAL A 412 23.07 -7.69 1.92
C VAL A 412 22.43 -6.55 2.71
N ARG A 413 23.05 -6.12 3.80
CA ARG A 413 22.54 -5.06 4.69
C ARG A 413 22.63 -3.68 4.04
N LEU A 414 23.53 -3.50 3.08
CA LEU A 414 23.69 -2.26 2.33
C LEU A 414 22.68 -2.17 1.18
N ASN A 415 22.25 -0.95 0.87
CA ASN A 415 21.37 -0.72 -0.28
C ASN A 415 22.10 -1.06 -1.59
N PRO A 416 21.42 -1.68 -2.56
CA PRO A 416 21.94 -1.75 -3.92
C PRO A 416 21.92 -0.36 -4.57
N ILE A 417 22.66 -0.21 -5.66
CA ILE A 417 22.62 0.99 -6.50
C ILE A 417 21.44 0.83 -7.47
N VAL A 418 20.63 1.88 -7.59
CA VAL A 418 19.40 1.87 -8.40
C VAL A 418 19.33 3.09 -9.29
N ARG A 419 18.82 2.87 -10.51
CA ARG A 419 18.50 3.92 -11.47
C ARG A 419 17.10 3.68 -12.00
N PHE A 420 16.28 4.71 -12.07
CA PHE A 420 14.91 4.66 -12.58
C PHE A 420 14.77 5.36 -13.93
N ASN A 421 15.73 6.21 -14.32
CA ASN A 421 15.73 6.94 -15.59
C ASN A 421 14.49 7.83 -15.75
N TYR A 422 14.12 8.58 -14.69
CA TYR A 422 12.93 9.44 -14.69
C TYR A 422 12.87 10.30 -15.96
N PHE A 423 11.71 10.32 -16.61
CA PHE A 423 11.44 11.16 -17.79
C PHE A 423 12.32 10.90 -19.02
N THR A 424 12.96 9.73 -19.12
CA THR A 424 13.58 9.29 -20.37
C THR A 424 12.55 8.97 -21.46
N ASN A 425 11.35 8.54 -21.07
CA ASN A 425 10.23 8.42 -21.99
C ASN A 425 9.45 9.75 -22.08
N PRO A 426 9.23 10.31 -23.28
CA PRO A 426 8.53 11.60 -23.44
C PRO A 426 7.06 11.56 -23.01
N ILE A 427 6.39 10.40 -23.05
CA ILE A 427 5.00 10.26 -22.59
C ILE A 427 4.91 10.49 -21.07
N ASP A 428 5.92 10.09 -20.30
CA ASP A 428 5.95 10.35 -18.86
C ASP A 428 6.04 11.86 -18.59
N VAL A 429 6.81 12.59 -19.41
CA VAL A 429 6.90 14.07 -19.33
C VAL A 429 5.56 14.71 -19.65
N GLU A 430 4.89 14.26 -20.71
CA GLU A 430 3.57 14.75 -21.10
C GLU A 430 2.54 14.58 -19.98
N ARG A 431 2.52 13.39 -19.35
CA ARG A 431 1.65 13.11 -18.19
C ARG A 431 1.94 14.02 -17.01
N CYS A 432 3.21 14.26 -16.70
CA CYS A 432 3.60 15.20 -15.64
C CYS A 432 3.16 16.63 -15.97
N VAL A 433 3.32 17.08 -17.21
CA VAL A 433 2.86 18.42 -17.66
C VAL A 433 1.35 18.54 -17.47
N ASN A 434 0.58 17.52 -17.84
CA ASN A 434 -0.87 17.51 -17.64
C ASN A 434 -1.26 17.50 -16.16
N GLY A 435 -0.56 16.72 -15.32
CA GLY A 435 -0.78 16.67 -13.88
C GLY A 435 -0.48 18.00 -13.18
N THR A 436 0.67 18.60 -13.49
CA THR A 436 1.09 19.89 -12.91
C THR A 436 0.22 21.06 -13.38
N ARG A 437 -0.35 21.01 -14.59
CA ARG A 437 -1.43 21.93 -14.99
C ARG A 437 -2.67 21.79 -14.14
N ARG A 438 -3.06 20.55 -13.82
CA ARG A 438 -4.22 20.31 -12.94
C ARG A 438 -3.98 20.84 -11.54
N ILE A 439 -2.75 20.78 -11.03
CA ILE A 439 -2.36 21.48 -9.79
C ILE A 439 -2.58 23.00 -9.93
N GLY A 440 -2.18 23.58 -11.07
CA GLY A 440 -2.44 24.99 -11.37
C GLY A 440 -3.93 25.35 -11.35
N ASP A 441 -4.79 24.53 -11.94
CA ASP A 441 -6.24 24.71 -11.93
C ASP A 441 -6.81 24.61 -10.50
N LEU A 442 -6.34 23.61 -9.73
CA LEU A 442 -6.68 23.47 -8.31
C LEU A 442 -6.33 24.73 -7.50
N LEU A 443 -5.14 25.31 -7.71
CA LEU A 443 -4.72 26.54 -7.02
C LEU A 443 -5.57 27.78 -7.38
N ARG A 444 -6.21 27.79 -8.57
CA ARG A 444 -7.14 28.87 -8.99
C ARG A 444 -8.56 28.66 -8.47
N SER A 445 -8.87 27.50 -7.92
CA SER A 445 -10.19 27.18 -7.38
C SER A 445 -10.57 28.11 -6.21
N ARG A 446 -11.86 28.33 -6.02
CA ARG A 446 -12.41 29.16 -4.93
C ARG A 446 -12.08 28.55 -3.58
N SER A 447 -12.09 27.22 -3.49
CA SER A 447 -11.74 26.50 -2.26
C SER A 447 -10.32 26.81 -1.75
N MET A 448 -9.40 27.19 -2.64
CA MET A 448 -8.01 27.50 -2.29
C MET A 448 -7.78 28.97 -1.87
N ASP A 449 -8.77 29.86 -2.05
CA ASP A 449 -8.64 31.29 -1.69
C ASP A 449 -8.39 31.53 -0.19
N TYR A 450 -8.83 30.60 0.66
CA TYR A 450 -8.62 30.66 2.10
C TYR A 450 -7.14 30.52 2.50
N PHE A 451 -6.32 29.93 1.64
CA PHE A 451 -4.89 29.71 1.90
C PHE A 451 -3.98 30.76 1.25
N LYS A 452 -4.54 31.84 0.69
CA LYS A 452 -3.80 32.96 0.11
C LYS A 452 -3.59 34.07 1.14
N PHE A 453 -2.39 34.66 1.17
CA PHE A 453 -2.11 35.87 1.95
C PHE A 453 -2.74 37.08 1.29
N ARG A 454 -3.32 37.98 2.09
CA ARG A 454 -3.76 39.30 1.63
C ARG A 454 -2.56 40.25 1.54
N GLU A 455 -2.40 40.86 0.38
CA GLU A 455 -1.38 41.88 0.13
C GLU A 455 -1.95 43.29 0.29
N TRP A 456 -1.05 44.28 0.29
CA TRP A 456 -1.37 45.69 0.58
C TRP A 456 -2.46 46.25 -0.34
N PHE A 457 -2.43 45.89 -1.63
CA PHE A 457 -3.39 46.38 -2.64
C PHE A 457 -4.63 45.51 -2.79
N GLY A 458 -4.89 44.60 -1.84
CA GLY A 458 -6.06 43.71 -1.84
C GLY A 458 -5.92 42.47 -2.71
N THR A 459 -4.83 42.35 -3.48
CA THR A 459 -4.44 41.10 -4.15
C THR A 459 -4.21 39.98 -3.13
N ARG A 460 -4.50 38.75 -3.54
CA ARG A 460 -4.30 37.56 -2.70
C ARG A 460 -3.42 36.56 -3.43
N ASN A 461 -2.31 36.18 -2.81
CA ASN A 461 -1.33 35.26 -3.40
C ASN A 461 -0.89 34.17 -2.42
N PHE A 462 -0.50 33.02 -2.94
CA PHE A 462 0.16 31.99 -2.13
C PHE A 462 1.59 32.41 -1.79
N ARG A 463 2.14 31.84 -0.71
CA ARG A 463 3.58 31.86 -0.45
C ARG A 463 4.10 30.45 -0.62
N PHE A 464 5.03 30.26 -1.54
CA PHE A 464 5.58 28.95 -1.84
C PHE A 464 6.83 28.62 -1.03
N VAL A 465 7.06 27.33 -0.84
CA VAL A 465 8.33 26.77 -0.33
C VAL A 465 8.93 25.94 -1.44
N GLY A 466 10.08 26.38 -1.96
CA GLY A 466 10.74 25.75 -3.09
C GLY A 466 10.19 26.23 -4.44
N PRO A 467 10.33 25.44 -5.52
CA PRO A 467 9.94 25.82 -6.87
C PRO A 467 8.43 26.10 -7.02
N GLU A 468 8.11 27.12 -7.81
CA GLU A 468 6.74 27.47 -8.19
C GLU A 468 6.41 26.94 -9.59
N LEU A 469 5.11 26.76 -9.87
CA LEU A 469 4.69 26.46 -11.24
C LEU A 469 5.08 27.63 -12.18
N PRO A 470 5.46 27.34 -13.44
CA PRO A 470 5.66 28.37 -14.45
C PRO A 470 4.47 29.35 -14.54
N VAL A 471 4.76 30.63 -14.79
CA VAL A 471 3.74 31.67 -14.93
C VAL A 471 2.86 31.39 -16.15
N ASP A 472 3.49 31.08 -17.29
CA ASP A 472 2.80 30.63 -18.49
C ASP A 472 2.66 29.11 -18.49
N GLN A 473 1.57 28.63 -17.88
CA GLN A 473 1.26 27.21 -17.80
C GLN A 473 0.80 26.61 -19.14
N LEU A 474 0.53 27.43 -20.16
CA LEU A 474 0.24 26.96 -21.52
C LEU A 474 1.53 26.60 -22.27
N ASN A 475 2.68 27.12 -21.83
CA ASN A 475 3.98 26.78 -22.40
C ASN A 475 4.44 25.36 -21.99
N ASN A 476 4.31 24.40 -22.91
CA ASN A 476 4.73 23.01 -22.70
C ASN A 476 6.20 22.86 -22.32
N GLU A 477 7.10 23.67 -22.89
CA GLU A 477 8.54 23.56 -22.63
C GLU A 477 8.88 23.97 -21.20
N GLN A 478 8.31 25.09 -20.72
CA GLN A 478 8.51 25.54 -19.34
C GLN A 478 7.93 24.55 -18.33
N MET A 479 6.75 23.98 -18.61
CA MET A 479 6.14 22.96 -17.76
C MET A 479 6.95 21.66 -17.75
N ALA A 480 7.47 21.22 -18.90
CA ALA A 480 8.30 20.03 -19.00
C ALA A 480 9.66 20.21 -18.29
N ASP A 481 10.25 21.39 -18.37
CA ASP A 481 11.45 21.75 -17.63
C ASP A 481 11.18 21.77 -16.11
N PHE A 482 10.04 22.31 -15.66
CA PHE A 482 9.60 22.20 -14.27
C PHE A 482 9.49 20.75 -13.82
N CYS A 483 8.86 19.88 -14.61
CA CYS A 483 8.76 18.44 -14.33
C CYS A 483 10.14 17.80 -14.11
N ARG A 484 11.09 18.03 -15.02
CA ARG A 484 12.44 17.43 -14.91
C ARG A 484 13.23 17.96 -13.72
N ARG A 485 13.18 19.27 -13.45
CA ARG A 485 13.96 19.90 -12.37
C ARG A 485 13.42 19.63 -10.97
N THR A 486 12.12 19.34 -10.86
CA THR A 486 11.44 19.19 -9.56
C THR A 486 11.04 17.76 -9.23
N VAL A 487 11.46 16.80 -10.08
CA VAL A 487 11.11 15.39 -9.91
C VAL A 487 11.54 14.88 -8.54
N SER A 488 10.62 14.18 -7.89
CA SER A 488 10.86 13.40 -6.69
C SER A 488 10.22 12.03 -6.85
N THR A 489 10.38 11.20 -5.84
CA THR A 489 9.69 9.90 -5.77
C THR A 489 8.36 10.05 -5.04
N ILE A 490 7.35 9.29 -5.46
CA ILE A 490 6.14 9.03 -4.65
C ILE A 490 6.31 7.77 -3.78
N TRP A 491 7.53 7.22 -3.72
CA TRP A 491 7.91 5.99 -3.01
C TRP A 491 7.17 4.73 -3.48
N HIS A 492 6.67 4.72 -4.73
CA HIS A 492 5.93 3.60 -5.32
C HIS A 492 6.77 2.82 -6.35
N TYR A 493 8.07 2.70 -6.11
CA TYR A 493 8.97 1.93 -6.98
C TYR A 493 8.66 0.43 -6.94
N HIS A 494 8.85 -0.21 -8.09
CA HIS A 494 8.46 -1.60 -8.35
C HIS A 494 9.33 -2.21 -9.48
N GLY A 495 9.17 -3.50 -9.73
CA GLY A 495 9.96 -4.21 -10.74
C GLY A 495 11.29 -4.77 -10.22
N GLY A 496 12.15 -5.27 -11.12
CA GLY A 496 13.39 -5.98 -10.77
C GLY A 496 13.27 -7.52 -10.80
N CYS A 497 12.08 -8.07 -10.57
CA CYS A 497 11.76 -9.50 -10.68
C CYS A 497 10.48 -9.73 -11.48
N VAL A 498 10.29 -8.98 -12.57
CA VAL A 498 9.01 -8.86 -13.29
C VAL A 498 8.46 -10.19 -13.83
N VAL A 499 7.15 -10.38 -13.74
CA VAL A 499 6.41 -11.53 -14.32
C VAL A 499 6.69 -11.65 -15.84
N GLY A 500 6.88 -12.88 -16.31
CA GLY A 500 7.23 -13.20 -17.70
C GLY A 500 8.69 -12.88 -18.07
N LYS A 501 9.46 -12.29 -17.15
CA LYS A 501 10.90 -12.05 -17.29
C LYS A 501 11.67 -12.88 -16.28
N VAL A 502 11.46 -12.63 -14.99
CA VAL A 502 12.15 -13.29 -13.88
C VAL A 502 11.33 -14.41 -13.28
N VAL A 503 10.06 -14.13 -13.03
CA VAL A 503 9.10 -15.11 -12.51
C VAL A 503 8.06 -15.48 -13.56
N ASP A 504 7.47 -16.67 -13.45
CA ASP A 504 6.33 -17.07 -14.27
C ASP A 504 5.00 -16.45 -13.77
N ASN A 505 3.88 -16.81 -14.41
CA ASN A 505 2.55 -16.31 -14.04
C ASN A 505 2.01 -16.87 -12.71
N ASN A 506 2.72 -17.82 -12.11
CA ASN A 506 2.48 -18.37 -10.77
C ASN A 506 3.58 -17.91 -9.77
N TYR A 507 4.34 -16.89 -10.14
CA TYR A 507 5.40 -16.27 -9.34
C TYR A 507 6.63 -17.15 -9.07
N HIS A 508 6.79 -18.31 -9.72
CA HIS A 508 8.02 -19.10 -9.60
C HIS A 508 9.18 -18.45 -10.32
N VAL A 509 10.37 -18.48 -9.70
CA VAL A 509 11.60 -18.07 -10.37
C VAL A 509 11.89 -19.02 -11.53
N ILE A 510 11.90 -18.49 -12.75
CA ILE A 510 11.99 -19.31 -13.97
C ILE A 510 13.32 -20.07 -13.97
N GLY A 511 13.22 -21.40 -13.95
CA GLY A 511 14.36 -22.32 -13.98
C GLY A 511 14.85 -22.80 -12.61
N ILE A 512 14.21 -22.37 -11.52
CA ILE A 512 14.53 -22.79 -10.15
C ILE A 512 13.26 -23.29 -9.47
N ASP A 513 13.28 -24.55 -9.07
CA ASP A 513 12.16 -25.18 -8.36
C ASP A 513 12.13 -24.71 -6.89
N ALA A 514 10.95 -24.77 -6.26
CA ALA A 514 10.72 -24.40 -4.86
C ALA A 514 11.12 -22.97 -4.46
N LEU A 515 11.16 -22.04 -5.42
CA LEU A 515 11.49 -20.64 -5.19
C LEU A 515 10.47 -19.71 -5.89
N ARG A 516 9.84 -18.81 -5.13
CA ARG A 516 8.96 -17.75 -5.67
C ARG A 516 9.38 -16.37 -5.24
N VAL A 517 8.90 -15.36 -5.95
CA VAL A 517 8.97 -13.95 -5.52
C VAL A 517 7.55 -13.39 -5.45
N VAL A 518 7.12 -12.91 -4.29
CA VAL A 518 5.75 -12.46 -4.03
C VAL A 518 5.78 -11.08 -3.37
N ASP A 519 6.15 -10.07 -4.14
CA ASP A 519 6.15 -8.67 -3.72
C ASP A 519 6.13 -7.72 -4.94
N GLY A 520 6.29 -6.41 -4.69
CA GLY A 520 6.25 -5.37 -5.72
C GLY A 520 7.36 -5.46 -6.77
N SER A 521 8.39 -6.28 -6.56
CA SER A 521 9.41 -6.52 -7.59
C SER A 521 8.86 -7.25 -8.82
N THR A 522 7.69 -7.89 -8.68
CA THR A 522 7.06 -8.68 -9.74
C THR A 522 6.21 -7.84 -10.70
N PHE A 523 5.89 -6.60 -10.33
CA PHE A 523 5.02 -5.73 -11.12
C PHE A 523 5.76 -5.14 -12.32
N SER A 524 5.18 -5.30 -13.51
CA SER A 524 5.57 -4.60 -14.75
C SER A 524 4.88 -3.24 -14.91
N VAL A 525 3.78 -3.03 -14.18
CA VAL A 525 2.92 -1.85 -14.25
C VAL A 525 2.51 -1.46 -12.84
N SER A 526 2.45 -0.15 -12.56
CA SER A 526 1.97 0.36 -11.28
C SER A 526 0.48 0.04 -11.12
N PRO A 527 0.04 -0.44 -9.95
CA PRO A 527 -1.34 -0.89 -9.74
C PRO A 527 -2.38 0.24 -9.67
N GLY A 528 -2.05 1.50 -9.97
CA GLY A 528 -2.96 2.64 -9.84
C GLY A 528 -2.43 3.66 -8.85
N THR A 529 -3.29 4.24 -8.02
CA THR A 529 -2.92 5.36 -7.12
C THR A 529 -1.84 4.96 -6.11
N ASN A 530 -2.07 3.91 -5.34
CA ASN A 530 -1.15 3.43 -4.30
C ASN A 530 -1.02 1.90 -4.34
N PRO A 531 0.18 1.33 -4.21
CA PRO A 531 0.39 -0.10 -4.37
C PRO A 531 0.14 -0.94 -3.11
N GLN A 532 -0.04 -0.32 -1.93
CA GLN A 532 -0.05 -1.08 -0.67
C GLN A 532 -1.21 -2.07 -0.60
N ALA A 533 -2.39 -1.68 -1.09
CA ALA A 533 -3.56 -2.53 -1.09
C ALA A 533 -3.31 -3.77 -1.95
N THR A 534 -2.77 -3.58 -3.14
CA THR A 534 -2.44 -4.66 -4.08
C THR A 534 -1.36 -5.58 -3.53
N LEU A 535 -0.37 -5.05 -2.80
CA LEU A 535 0.66 -5.85 -2.16
C LEU A 535 0.13 -6.68 -0.98
N MET A 536 -0.73 -6.10 -0.13
CA MET A 536 -1.37 -6.86 0.94
C MET A 536 -2.31 -7.92 0.37
N MET A 537 -3.09 -7.56 -0.67
CA MET A 537 -3.96 -8.49 -1.40
C MET A 537 -3.16 -9.63 -2.01
N LEU A 538 -2.05 -9.35 -2.69
CA LEU A 538 -1.18 -10.36 -3.30
C LEU A 538 -0.65 -11.37 -2.26
N GLY A 539 -0.37 -10.92 -1.04
CA GLY A 539 0.04 -11.82 0.03
C GLY A 539 -1.11 -12.60 0.67
N SER A 540 -2.32 -12.03 0.72
CA SER A 540 -3.51 -12.72 1.23
C SER A 540 -4.16 -13.65 0.20
N ASP A 541 -3.83 -13.47 -1.08
CA ASP A 541 -4.28 -14.30 -2.18
C ASP A 541 -3.51 -15.61 -2.19
N GLU A 542 -4.24 -16.71 -2.34
CA GLU A 542 -3.65 -18.04 -2.48
C GLU A 542 -3.43 -18.44 -3.91
N GLN A 543 -3.86 -17.65 -4.89
CA GLN A 543 -3.57 -17.92 -6.28
C GLN A 543 -2.06 -18.06 -6.57
N PRO A 544 -1.16 -17.27 -5.94
CA PRO A 544 0.28 -17.51 -6.01
C PRO A 544 0.73 -18.83 -5.35
N LEU A 545 -0.15 -19.57 -4.68
CA LEU A 545 0.12 -20.83 -3.99
C LEU A 545 -0.62 -21.97 -4.72
N SER A 546 0.11 -22.99 -5.16
CA SER A 546 -0.51 -24.12 -5.89
C SER A 546 -1.37 -25.06 -5.01
N LYS A 547 -1.67 -24.69 -3.76
CA LYS A 547 -2.46 -25.48 -2.81
C LYS A 547 -3.43 -24.54 -2.06
N PRO A 548 -4.76 -24.70 -2.19
CA PRO A 548 -5.73 -23.85 -1.50
C PRO A 548 -5.74 -24.14 0.02
N ALA A 549 -5.64 -23.10 0.84
CA ALA A 549 -5.80 -23.12 2.30
C ALA A 549 -6.92 -22.17 2.82
N MET A 550 -7.50 -21.29 1.98
CA MET A 550 -8.47 -20.24 2.36
C MET A 550 -9.91 -20.63 2.05
N VAL A 551 -10.15 -21.56 1.12
CA VAL A 551 -11.53 -21.97 0.76
C VAL A 551 -12.27 -22.52 1.98
N GLU A 552 -11.61 -23.26 2.87
CA GLU A 552 -12.22 -23.75 4.12
C GLU A 552 -12.33 -22.67 5.22
N TYR A 553 -11.49 -21.63 5.21
CA TYR A 553 -11.45 -20.61 6.28
C TYR A 553 -12.49 -19.51 6.10
N ILE A 554 -12.77 -19.08 4.86
CA ILE A 554 -13.76 -18.04 4.60
C ILE A 554 -15.17 -18.52 4.96
N GLU A 555 -15.48 -19.79 4.71
CA GLU A 555 -16.74 -20.41 5.14
C GLU A 555 -16.83 -20.48 6.68
N ALA A 556 -15.73 -20.85 7.35
CA ALA A 556 -15.70 -20.96 8.82
C ALA A 556 -15.81 -19.61 9.57
N ASP A 557 -15.20 -18.51 9.09
CA ASP A 557 -15.33 -17.18 9.70
C ASP A 557 -16.72 -16.54 9.42
N LEU A 558 -17.35 -16.90 8.30
CA LEU A 558 -18.75 -16.53 8.01
C LEU A 558 -19.70 -17.24 8.97
N ASP A 559 -19.54 -18.56 9.14
CA ASP A 559 -20.37 -19.38 10.03
C ASP A 559 -20.20 -18.99 11.50
N PHE A 560 -18.96 -18.69 11.93
CA PHE A 560 -18.68 -18.25 13.30
C PHE A 560 -19.34 -16.90 13.64
N LYS A 561 -19.44 -15.98 12.67
CA LYS A 561 -20.09 -14.67 12.86
C LYS A 561 -21.60 -14.73 12.77
N ILE A 562 -22.17 -15.53 11.86
CA ILE A 562 -23.62 -15.80 11.83
C ILE A 562 -24.05 -16.42 13.18
N ALA A 563 -23.25 -17.33 13.73
CA ALA A 563 -23.51 -17.91 15.05
C ALA A 563 -23.39 -16.89 16.20
N LYS A 564 -22.49 -15.90 16.10
CA LYS A 564 -22.30 -14.84 17.11
C LYS A 564 -23.42 -13.79 17.08
N GLU A 565 -23.87 -13.37 15.90
CA GLU A 565 -24.99 -12.45 15.74
C GLU A 565 -26.32 -13.09 16.15
N GLN A 566 -26.54 -14.38 15.83
CA GLN A 566 -27.70 -15.12 16.29
C GLN A 566 -27.74 -15.26 17.83
N LYS A 567 -26.58 -15.44 18.49
CA LYS A 567 -26.47 -15.47 19.96
C LYS A 567 -26.69 -14.13 20.66
N LEU A 568 -26.33 -13.00 20.03
CA LEU A 568 -26.61 -11.66 20.58
C LEU A 568 -28.11 -11.31 20.49
N SER A 569 -28.84 -11.88 19.54
CA SER A 569 -30.29 -11.67 19.41
C SER A 569 -31.13 -12.45 20.43
N SER A 570 -30.54 -13.39 21.16
CA SER A 570 -31.27 -14.36 22.00
C SER A 570 -31.03 -14.25 23.51
N GLN A 571 -30.47 -13.15 24.04
CA GLN A 571 -30.32 -12.96 25.49
C GLN A 571 -31.45 -12.09 26.09
N PRO A 572 -32.15 -12.54 27.14
CA PRO A 572 -33.20 -11.75 27.79
C PRO A 572 -32.63 -10.71 28.76
N SER A 573 -33.07 -9.46 28.63
CA SER A 573 -32.67 -8.33 29.47
C SER A 573 -33.28 -8.43 30.88
N SER A 574 -32.45 -8.54 31.91
CA SER A 574 -32.86 -8.40 33.32
C SER A 574 -32.42 -7.06 33.89
N SER A 575 -33.38 -6.17 34.17
CA SER A 575 -33.42 -5.32 35.39
C SER A 575 -34.62 -4.37 35.30
N ARG A 576 -35.64 -4.64 36.12
CA ARG A 576 -36.70 -3.70 36.48
C ARG A 576 -36.48 -3.29 37.93
N GLN A 577 -36.55 -1.99 38.23
CA GLN A 577 -37.13 -1.47 39.48
C GLN A 577 -37.66 -0.03 39.26
N PRO A 578 -38.61 0.43 40.11
CA PRO A 578 -39.82 1.11 39.65
C PRO A 578 -39.78 2.64 39.86
N VAL A 579 -40.46 3.38 38.98
CA VAL A 579 -40.78 4.80 39.21
C VAL A 579 -42.27 5.02 39.02
N THR A 580 -42.85 5.70 39.99
CA THR A 580 -44.26 6.04 40.21
C THR A 580 -44.82 7.02 39.16
N ARG A 581 -46.10 6.83 38.82
CA ARG A 581 -46.91 7.68 37.90
C ARG A 581 -47.19 9.08 38.50
N PRO A 582 -47.49 10.06 37.64
CA PRO A 582 -48.90 10.41 37.41
C PRO A 582 -49.29 10.49 35.92
N GLU A 583 -50.57 10.22 35.65
CA GLU A 583 -51.31 10.39 34.37
C GLU A 583 -52.15 11.70 34.42
N PRO A 584 -52.89 12.13 33.37
CA PRO A 584 -52.86 11.76 31.94
C PRO A 584 -52.98 12.95 30.96
N THR A 585 -52.75 12.72 29.65
CA THR A 585 -53.66 13.22 28.60
C THR A 585 -53.53 12.39 27.33
N SER A 586 -54.69 12.14 26.74
CA SER A 586 -55.10 11.16 25.74
C SER A 586 -54.51 11.41 24.34
N PHE A 587 -54.33 10.36 23.52
CA PHE A 587 -55.17 10.11 22.34
C PHE A 587 -54.85 8.76 21.66
N VAL A 588 -55.91 7.95 21.63
CA VAL A 588 -56.26 6.68 20.99
C VAL A 588 -55.68 6.38 19.60
N TYR A 589 -55.22 5.13 19.38
CA TYR A 589 -55.52 4.36 18.16
C TYR A 589 -55.72 2.87 18.49
N VAL A 590 -56.77 2.28 17.91
CA VAL A 590 -57.39 1.00 18.27
C VAL A 590 -57.04 -0.13 17.28
N ALA A 591 -56.64 -1.27 17.87
CA ALA A 591 -56.87 -2.69 17.56
C ALA A 591 -56.86 -3.29 16.12
N ARG A 592 -55.88 -4.20 15.91
CA ARG A 592 -55.96 -5.68 15.66
C ARG A 592 -57.36 -6.34 15.50
N PRO A 593 -57.49 -7.49 14.78
CA PRO A 593 -57.20 -8.81 15.38
C PRO A 593 -56.65 -9.93 14.47
N GLN A 594 -56.09 -10.94 15.16
CA GLN A 594 -55.61 -12.24 14.67
C GLN A 594 -56.73 -13.27 14.50
N SER A 595 -56.52 -14.27 13.63
CA SER A 595 -56.89 -15.70 13.75
C SER A 595 -56.39 -16.42 12.47
N LYS A 596 -56.14 -17.73 12.32
CA LYS A 596 -56.10 -18.96 13.14
C LYS A 596 -55.37 -20.03 12.28
N PHE A 597 -54.80 -21.05 12.91
CA PHE A 597 -54.11 -22.20 12.30
C PHE A 597 -55.11 -23.31 11.87
N ASN A 598 -54.90 -24.01 10.73
CA ASN A 598 -55.02 -25.48 10.57
C ASN A 598 -54.44 -25.99 9.21
N PRO A 599 -54.02 -27.27 9.09
CA PRO A 599 -53.07 -27.76 8.07
C PRO A 599 -53.69 -28.62 6.93
N GLU A 600 -52.80 -28.99 5.99
CA GLU A 600 -52.91 -29.98 4.89
C GLU A 600 -53.72 -29.61 3.63
N THR A 601 -53.01 -29.49 2.49
CA THR A 601 -53.28 -30.20 1.22
C THR A 601 -52.24 -29.85 0.15
N HIS A 602 -51.84 -30.87 -0.62
CA HIS A 602 -50.90 -30.84 -1.74
C HIS A 602 -51.32 -29.88 -2.89
N ALA A 603 -50.38 -29.07 -3.39
CA ALA A 603 -50.28 -28.71 -4.82
C ALA A 603 -48.93 -28.02 -5.13
N LYS A 604 -48.15 -28.59 -6.07
CA LYS A 604 -47.00 -27.92 -6.71
C LYS A 604 -47.50 -26.89 -7.73
N PRO A 605 -46.85 -25.73 -7.91
CA PRO A 605 -46.94 -24.97 -9.15
C PRO A 605 -45.65 -25.04 -9.97
N GLN A 606 -45.85 -25.49 -11.20
CA GLN A 606 -44.89 -25.65 -12.28
C GLN A 606 -44.89 -24.36 -13.13
N VAL A 607 -44.02 -23.39 -12.83
CA VAL A 607 -43.79 -22.21 -13.71
C VAL A 607 -42.32 -21.80 -13.67
N GLN A 608 -41.46 -22.54 -14.36
CA GLN A 608 -40.07 -22.09 -14.64
C GLN A 608 -39.47 -22.62 -15.96
N GLY A 609 -40.25 -23.35 -16.77
CA GLY A 609 -39.78 -23.95 -18.03
C GLY A 609 -39.81 -23.03 -19.25
N ASP A 610 -40.81 -22.15 -19.36
CA ASP A 610 -41.06 -21.38 -20.60
C ASP A 610 -40.14 -20.18 -20.78
N HIS A 611 -39.56 -19.65 -19.70
CA HIS A 611 -38.67 -18.49 -19.78
C HIS A 611 -37.27 -18.87 -20.29
N TYR A 612 -36.75 -20.03 -19.86
CA TYR A 612 -35.44 -20.54 -20.29
C TYR A 612 -35.43 -20.97 -21.75
N GLN A 613 -36.50 -21.57 -22.26
CA GLN A 613 -36.58 -21.96 -23.67
C GLN A 613 -36.62 -20.75 -24.62
N ARG A 614 -37.24 -19.64 -24.22
CA ARG A 614 -37.26 -18.40 -25.03
C ARG A 614 -35.88 -17.74 -25.13
N ILE A 615 -35.10 -17.74 -24.03
CA ILE A 615 -33.74 -17.20 -24.00
C ILE A 615 -32.80 -18.05 -24.85
N ALA A 616 -32.88 -19.38 -24.76
CA ALA A 616 -32.06 -20.30 -25.56
C ALA A 616 -32.32 -20.16 -27.07
N LYS A 617 -33.58 -19.92 -27.47
CA LYS A 617 -33.95 -19.73 -28.88
C LYS A 617 -33.37 -18.42 -29.45
N ARG A 618 -33.36 -17.34 -28.65
CA ARG A 618 -32.82 -16.02 -29.03
C ARG A 618 -31.29 -16.04 -29.16
N LEU A 619 -30.59 -16.78 -28.28
CA LEU A 619 -29.14 -16.98 -28.36
C LEU A 619 -28.72 -17.80 -29.60
N LYS A 620 -29.51 -18.81 -30.00
CA LYS A 620 -29.26 -19.56 -31.25
C LYS A 620 -29.44 -18.71 -32.51
N GLN A 621 -30.39 -17.77 -32.51
CA GLN A 621 -30.59 -16.83 -33.63
C GLN A 621 -29.42 -15.83 -33.76
N LEU A 622 -28.95 -15.29 -32.63
CA LEU A 622 -27.79 -14.38 -32.59
C LEU A 622 -26.49 -15.05 -33.05
N LYS A 623 -26.27 -16.32 -32.70
CA LYS A 623 -25.10 -17.07 -33.19
C LYS A 623 -25.16 -17.34 -34.71
N ARG A 624 -26.36 -17.50 -35.28
CA ARG A 624 -26.53 -17.69 -36.73
C ARG A 624 -26.33 -16.40 -37.53
N SER A 625 -26.74 -15.23 -37.02
CA SER A 625 -26.49 -13.95 -37.70
C SER A 625 -25.00 -13.58 -37.71
N LYS A 626 -24.30 -13.82 -36.60
CA LYS A 626 -22.85 -13.56 -36.48
C LYS A 626 -22.01 -14.45 -37.42
N LYS A 627 -22.43 -15.70 -37.64
CA LYS A 627 -21.76 -16.63 -38.57
C LYS A 627 -21.99 -16.26 -40.05
N LYS A 628 -23.15 -15.69 -40.40
CA LYS A 628 -23.41 -15.14 -41.73
C LYS A 628 -22.64 -13.84 -42.01
N ALA A 629 -22.48 -12.98 -41.00
CA ALA A 629 -21.68 -11.76 -41.12
C ALA A 629 -20.17 -12.05 -41.32
N LEU A 630 -19.64 -13.09 -40.66
CA LEU A 630 -18.23 -13.49 -40.81
C LEU A 630 -17.90 -14.18 -42.14
N GLN A 631 -18.89 -14.71 -42.86
CA GLN A 631 -18.70 -15.32 -44.18
C GLN A 631 -18.80 -14.32 -45.34
N ALA A 632 -19.28 -13.10 -45.08
CA ALA A 632 -19.39 -12.02 -46.08
C ALA A 632 -18.13 -11.12 -46.16
N GLN A 633 -17.12 -11.35 -45.31
CA GLN A 633 -15.83 -10.64 -45.35
C GLN A 633 -14.69 -11.63 -45.62
N LYS A 634 -14.48 -11.96 -46.89
CA LYS A 634 -13.22 -12.49 -47.41
C LYS A 634 -12.80 -11.62 -48.60
N PRO A 635 -11.64 -10.93 -48.56
CA PRO A 635 -11.13 -10.20 -49.72
C PRO A 635 -10.57 -11.18 -50.77
N SER A 636 -10.83 -10.89 -52.04
CA SER A 636 -10.22 -11.55 -53.20
C SER A 636 -8.72 -11.23 -53.29
N ALA A 637 -7.94 -12.23 -53.68
CA ALA A 637 -6.51 -12.12 -53.91
C ALA A 637 -6.22 -11.32 -55.19
N GLU A 638 -6.21 -10.00 -55.09
CA GLU A 638 -5.65 -9.09 -56.09
C GLU A 638 -5.38 -7.75 -55.38
N GLY A 639 -4.12 -7.51 -55.02
CA GLY A 639 -3.74 -6.30 -54.27
C GLY A 639 -2.47 -6.41 -53.42
N CYS A 640 -1.53 -7.29 -53.77
CA CYS A 640 -0.17 -7.26 -53.24
C CYS A 640 0.78 -6.76 -54.33
N ARG A 641 0.94 -5.44 -54.43
CA ARG A 641 2.14 -4.80 -55.00
C ARG A 641 2.07 -3.29 -54.72
N VAL A 642 3.25 -2.73 -54.43
CA VAL A 642 3.59 -1.30 -54.31
C VAL A 642 3.44 -0.69 -52.90
N LEU A 643 4.54 -0.72 -52.13
CA LEU A 643 5.22 0.49 -51.61
C LEU A 643 6.43 0.10 -50.74
N LEU A 644 7.55 -0.17 -51.44
CA LEU A 644 8.89 0.12 -50.97
C LEU A 644 9.26 1.46 -51.60
N SER A 645 9.26 2.54 -50.81
CA SER A 645 9.97 3.82 -50.98
C SER A 645 9.16 4.97 -50.40
N LEU A 646 9.49 5.38 -49.17
CA LEU A 646 9.72 6.76 -48.72
C LEU A 646 10.16 6.73 -47.25
#